data_AF-A0A3M2BRM5-F1
#
_entry.id   AF-A0A3M2BRM5-F1
#
_cell.length_a   1.000
_cell.length_b   1.000
_cell.length_c   1.000
_cell.angle_alpha   90.00
_cell.angle_beta   90.00
_cell.angle_gamma   90.00
#
_symmetry.space_group_name_H-M   'P 1'
#
loop_
_entity.id
_entity.type
_entity.pdbx_description
1 polymer ?
#
loop_
_entity_poly.entity_id
_entity_poly.type
_entity_poly.pdbx_seq_one_letter_code
_entity_poly.pdbx_strand_id
1 'polypeptide(L)'
;MDGLRHDLDLLWLRLHQALPWLEAWETWLRTPQGLAAGGGAVALLVAMLVLWRHWRRGQLSRAAARTLRREARGFERAGEWRAAGNAWRRLGKARKALAAYRRGGHHDAAARLLLDLGRRREAKEAARKGAAWGLYARLCDEDGEHQAAARAYLQADQLYAAALSLEKAGDALAAARTYRRAGMLDKALELALKSDAEGSAGLLESLVRRAGAGAARRRGSAVERGLRRAVELRLAAGEAERAYRLAADCERLDLALPIARRHLPPSADVAEAFARQGLLADAAELYQRLGDEEQAALYYGEHCAERGANAEAAPWFERAGRWDAAAEHWAAAGQLERAAAAYEKAGDYRQAARFYGQLGDRERQRLLEDRAAASDPLSEVGLDPAAPTSSLLEPPAGAGLSTPVPPAAGSIDAQARYVAEAELGRGAMGIVYRARDTILDRPVALKLLPRELSEAPADEVLKEARAAARLSHPNIVQVFDAGRGPRGFFIVMELVAGSNFAVHLEHHRLDLAEAVRIGRQICAALGHAHERQIVHRDLKPSNLLWTTAEQIKLTDFGLARAFEAAHGGVMTRPAGTPCYMAPEQIQGGKIDPRTDLYSLGCVLFELLVHRPPFQGERAIYDQLHTPPPDPRQADPRVPDVLADLILRCLAKEPDQRPASAAAIDRELAALAPLGSDGGMMAGR
;
A
#
# COMPACT_ATOMS: atom_id res chain seq x y z
N MET A 1 -6.77 -6.04 35.42
CA MET A 1 -5.93 -6.43 36.58
C MET A 1 -4.50 -5.94 36.45
N ASP A 2 -4.01 -5.60 35.24
CA ASP A 2 -2.69 -4.99 35.07
C ASP A 2 -2.65 -3.48 35.40
N GLY A 3 -3.76 -2.75 35.27
CA GLY A 3 -3.87 -1.37 35.76
C GLY A 3 -3.64 -1.25 37.27
N LEU A 4 -4.20 -2.18 38.06
CA LEU A 4 -3.91 -2.25 39.49
C LEU A 4 -2.44 -2.52 39.76
N ARG A 5 -1.74 -3.35 38.95
CA ARG A 5 -0.31 -3.65 39.10
C ARG A 5 0.56 -2.41 38.86
N HIS A 6 0.21 -1.60 37.87
CA HIS A 6 0.89 -0.34 37.58
C HIS A 6 0.61 0.73 38.65
N ASP A 7 -0.63 0.82 39.13
CA ASP A 7 -1.00 1.70 40.26
C ASP A 7 -0.24 1.33 41.53
N LEU A 8 0.07 0.05 41.73
CA LEU A 8 0.84 -0.47 42.85
C LEU A 8 2.35 -0.23 42.72
N ASP A 9 2.89 -0.25 41.51
CA ASP A 9 4.29 0.09 41.25
C ASP A 9 4.52 1.62 41.37
N LEU A 10 3.52 2.43 41.01
CA LEU A 10 3.48 3.87 41.27
C LEU A 10 3.30 4.19 42.77
N LEU A 11 2.45 3.45 43.48
CA LEU A 11 2.35 3.55 44.95
C LEU A 11 3.66 3.14 45.63
N TRP A 12 4.35 2.13 45.08
CA TRP A 12 5.66 1.67 45.55
C TRP A 12 6.74 2.73 45.33
N LEU A 13 6.77 3.38 44.17
CA LEU A 13 7.74 4.45 43.87
C LEU A 13 7.51 5.67 44.78
N ARG A 14 6.24 6.04 45.04
CA ARG A 14 5.87 7.12 45.96
C ARG A 14 6.18 6.78 47.42
N LEU A 15 6.00 5.53 47.85
CA LEU A 15 6.41 5.04 49.18
C LEU A 15 7.95 4.98 49.32
N HIS A 16 8.67 4.65 48.24
CA HIS A 16 10.13 4.60 48.23
C HIS A 16 10.76 6.01 48.22
N GLN A 17 10.11 6.98 47.58
CA GLN A 17 10.47 8.41 47.68
C GLN A 17 10.12 9.03 49.04
N ALA A 18 9.19 8.43 49.78
CA ALA A 18 8.87 8.82 51.15
C ALA A 18 9.78 8.19 52.22
N LEU A 19 10.65 7.22 51.87
CA LEU A 19 11.58 6.57 52.82
C LEU A 19 12.49 7.57 53.56
N PRO A 20 13.11 8.57 52.91
CA PRO A 20 13.94 9.56 53.59
C PRO A 20 13.14 10.44 54.57
N TRP A 21 11.87 10.70 54.25
CA TRP A 21 10.94 11.42 55.13
C TRP A 21 10.50 10.56 56.32
N LEU A 22 10.34 9.25 56.11
CA LEU A 22 10.03 8.27 57.16
C LEU A 22 11.23 8.03 58.09
N GLU A 23 12.46 8.04 57.58
CA GLU A 23 13.70 7.97 58.37
C GLU A 23 13.91 9.24 59.20
N ALA A 24 13.62 10.43 58.64
CA ALA A 24 13.62 11.71 59.36
C ALA A 24 12.53 11.77 60.44
N TRP A 25 11.37 11.17 60.18
CA TRP A 25 10.29 11.02 61.16
C TRP A 25 10.62 10.01 62.26
N GLU A 26 11.30 8.91 61.93
CA GLU A 26 11.79 7.94 62.92
C GLU A 26 12.83 8.57 63.86
N THR A 27 13.68 9.46 63.34
CA THR A 27 14.62 10.24 64.17
C THR A 27 13.91 11.23 65.08
N TRP A 28 12.88 11.90 64.57
CA TRP A 28 12.05 12.83 65.35
C TRP A 28 11.21 12.12 66.45
N LEU A 29 10.68 10.92 66.16
CA LEU A 29 9.92 10.09 67.11
C LEU A 29 10.75 9.56 68.29
N ARG A 30 12.08 9.54 68.17
CA ARG A 30 13.01 9.19 69.27
C ARG A 30 13.32 10.37 70.19
N THR A 31 12.83 11.57 69.88
CA THR A 31 12.94 12.73 70.76
C THR A 31 11.86 12.72 71.84
N PRO A 32 12.08 13.39 73.01
CA PRO A 32 11.07 13.49 74.07
C PRO A 32 9.74 14.13 73.60
N GLN A 33 9.78 14.96 72.55
CA GLN A 33 8.61 15.63 71.97
C GLN A 33 7.79 14.69 71.07
N GLY A 34 8.43 13.76 70.35
CA GLY A 34 7.77 12.77 69.50
C GLY A 34 7.08 11.64 70.29
N LEU A 35 7.66 11.23 71.42
CA LEU A 35 7.07 10.23 72.33
C LEU A 35 5.80 10.73 73.03
N ALA A 36 5.65 12.04 73.22
CA ALA A 36 4.47 12.65 73.82
C ALA A 36 3.27 12.80 72.84
N ALA A 37 3.49 12.68 71.53
CA ALA A 37 2.52 13.10 70.51
C ALA A 37 1.81 11.98 69.73
N GLY A 38 2.15 10.69 69.87
CA GLY A 38 1.76 9.73 68.81
C GLY A 38 1.59 8.26 69.14
N GLY A 39 0.66 7.89 70.04
CA GLY A 39 0.20 6.50 70.16
C GLY A 39 -0.62 6.00 68.95
N GLY A 40 -1.28 6.91 68.22
CA GLY A 40 -2.16 6.56 67.09
C GLY A 40 -1.43 6.28 65.77
N ALA A 41 -0.34 7.01 65.49
CA ALA A 41 0.38 6.90 64.22
C ALA A 41 1.13 5.58 64.07
N VAL A 42 1.72 5.08 65.17
CA VAL A 42 2.43 3.80 65.21
C VAL A 42 1.46 2.61 65.03
N ALA A 43 0.27 2.68 65.62
CA ALA A 43 -0.77 1.66 65.46
C ALA A 43 -1.32 1.60 64.02
N LEU A 44 -1.47 2.76 63.37
CA LEU A 44 -1.89 2.86 61.96
C LEU A 44 -0.84 2.29 61.01
N LEU A 45 0.44 2.58 61.24
CA LEU A 45 1.55 2.03 60.44
C LEU A 45 1.66 0.51 60.57
N VAL A 46 1.53 -0.04 61.78
CA VAL A 46 1.52 -1.49 62.00
C VAL A 46 0.29 -2.14 61.36
N ALA A 47 -0.89 -1.51 61.46
CA ALA A 47 -2.11 -2.00 60.82
C ALA A 47 -2.00 -1.98 59.29
N MET A 48 -1.44 -0.91 58.70
CA MET A 48 -1.19 -0.81 57.26
C MET A 48 -0.16 -1.83 56.78
N LEU A 49 0.90 -2.10 57.55
CA LEU A 49 1.89 -3.14 57.25
C LEU A 49 1.29 -4.54 57.33
N VAL A 50 0.42 -4.80 58.30
CA VAL A 50 -0.31 -6.08 58.43
C VAL A 50 -1.30 -6.26 57.29
N LEU A 51 -2.07 -5.22 56.95
CA LEU A 51 -3.01 -5.21 55.82
C LEU A 51 -2.28 -5.37 54.48
N TRP A 52 -1.17 -4.66 54.28
CA TRP A 52 -0.28 -4.79 53.14
C TRP A 52 0.31 -6.20 53.03
N ARG A 53 0.75 -6.79 54.15
CA ARG A 53 1.28 -8.16 54.18
C ARG A 53 0.19 -9.22 53.96
N HIS A 54 -1.06 -8.93 54.30
CA HIS A 54 -2.23 -9.77 54.00
C HIS A 54 -2.63 -9.69 52.52
N TRP A 55 -2.66 -8.47 51.98
CA TRP A 55 -3.04 -8.16 50.62
C TRP A 55 -1.96 -8.62 49.60
N ARG A 56 -0.66 -8.44 49.90
CA ARG A 56 0.48 -8.93 49.10
C ARG A 56 0.55 -10.46 48.99
N ARG A 57 0.00 -11.20 49.96
CA ARG A 57 -0.06 -12.68 49.92
C ARG A 57 -1.24 -13.25 49.15
N GLY A 58 -2.09 -12.41 48.54
CA GLY A 58 -3.19 -12.86 47.69
C GLY A 58 -4.15 -13.83 48.40
N GLN A 59 -4.32 -13.72 49.72
CA GLN A 59 -5.29 -14.55 50.40
C GLN A 59 -6.70 -14.02 50.11
N LEU A 60 -7.32 -14.61 49.09
CA LEU A 60 -8.78 -14.67 48.98
C LEU A 60 -9.36 -14.91 50.37
N SER A 61 -10.34 -14.12 50.78
CA SER A 61 -11.04 -14.35 52.04
C SER A 61 -11.42 -15.83 52.15
N ARG A 62 -11.38 -16.42 53.35
CA ARG A 62 -11.69 -17.86 53.52
C ARG A 62 -13.05 -18.24 52.91
N ALA A 63 -13.98 -17.28 52.79
CA ALA A 63 -15.24 -17.43 52.07
C ALA A 63 -15.05 -17.45 50.54
N ALA A 64 -14.37 -16.46 49.95
CA ALA A 64 -14.10 -16.41 48.51
C ALA A 64 -13.27 -17.60 48.01
N ALA A 65 -12.28 -18.04 48.79
CA ALA A 65 -11.49 -19.23 48.48
C ALA A 65 -12.33 -20.53 48.55
N ARG A 66 -13.37 -20.58 49.39
CA ARG A 66 -14.32 -21.71 49.44
C ARG A 66 -15.24 -21.71 48.22
N THR A 67 -15.75 -20.55 47.81
CA THR A 67 -16.60 -20.40 46.63
C THR A 67 -15.85 -20.79 45.35
N LEU A 68 -14.67 -20.22 45.11
CA LEU A 68 -13.84 -20.55 43.95
C LEU A 68 -13.41 -22.03 43.91
N ARG A 69 -13.25 -22.69 45.07
CA ARG A 69 -12.97 -24.15 45.12
C ARG A 69 -14.20 -24.97 44.74
N ARG A 70 -15.41 -24.53 45.12
CA ARG A 70 -16.66 -25.18 44.72
C ARG A 70 -16.89 -25.02 43.23
N GLU A 71 -16.66 -23.82 42.68
CA GLU A 71 -16.71 -23.55 41.25
C GLU A 71 -15.69 -24.38 40.48
N ALA A 72 -14.41 -24.40 40.90
CA ALA A 72 -13.38 -25.21 40.25
C ALA A 72 -13.75 -26.70 40.17
N ARG A 73 -14.26 -27.27 41.26
CA ARG A 73 -14.76 -28.67 41.29
C ARG A 73 -16.07 -28.85 40.52
N GLY A 74 -16.88 -27.80 40.41
CA GLY A 74 -18.07 -27.75 39.57
C GLY A 74 -17.67 -27.91 38.11
N PHE A 75 -16.74 -27.08 37.64
CA PHE A 75 -16.17 -27.15 36.29
C PHE A 75 -15.51 -28.50 36.01
N GLU A 76 -14.76 -29.09 36.95
CA GLU A 76 -14.18 -30.44 36.77
C GLU A 76 -15.26 -31.52 36.58
N ARG A 77 -16.37 -31.45 37.33
CA ARG A 77 -17.49 -32.41 37.20
C ARG A 77 -18.29 -32.20 35.91
N ALA A 78 -18.38 -30.96 35.45
CA ALA A 78 -19.01 -30.60 34.18
C ALA A 78 -18.12 -30.91 32.95
N GLY A 79 -16.87 -31.32 33.16
CA GLY A 79 -15.91 -31.53 32.06
C GLY A 79 -15.35 -30.23 31.47
N GLU A 80 -15.61 -29.07 32.06
CA GLU A 80 -15.10 -27.77 31.65
C GLU A 80 -13.67 -27.52 32.15
N TRP A 81 -12.73 -28.32 31.65
CA TRP A 81 -11.36 -28.37 32.16
C TRP A 81 -10.57 -27.05 32.06
N ARG A 82 -10.83 -26.20 31.05
CA ARG A 82 -10.22 -24.86 30.95
C ARG A 82 -10.69 -23.93 32.07
N ALA A 83 -11.99 -23.92 32.34
CA ALA A 83 -12.59 -23.10 33.39
C ALA A 83 -12.13 -23.57 34.77
N ALA A 84 -12.09 -24.88 34.99
CA ALA A 84 -11.50 -25.51 36.19
C ALA A 84 -10.04 -25.08 36.39
N GLY A 85 -9.22 -25.16 35.34
CA GLY A 85 -7.81 -24.76 35.39
C GLY A 85 -7.63 -23.27 35.73
N ASN A 86 -8.43 -22.40 35.11
CA ASN A 86 -8.42 -20.96 35.40
C ASN A 86 -8.81 -20.67 36.85
N ALA A 87 -9.84 -21.34 37.38
CA ALA A 87 -10.28 -21.21 38.77
C ALA A 87 -9.19 -21.68 39.75
N TRP A 88 -8.53 -22.81 39.47
CA TRP A 88 -7.40 -23.29 40.27
C TRP A 88 -6.19 -22.35 40.21
N ARG A 89 -5.91 -21.73 39.06
CA ARG A 89 -4.84 -20.74 38.90
C ARG A 89 -5.11 -19.49 39.74
N ARG A 90 -6.34 -18.97 39.73
CA ARG A 90 -6.78 -17.85 40.59
C ARG A 90 -6.64 -18.15 42.08
N LEU A 91 -6.81 -19.41 42.47
CA LEU A 91 -6.58 -19.90 43.84
C LEU A 91 -5.10 -20.09 44.22
N GLY A 92 -4.16 -19.79 43.31
CA GLY A 92 -2.73 -20.06 43.49
C GLY A 92 -2.39 -21.56 43.54
N LYS A 93 -3.30 -22.44 43.10
CA LYS A 93 -3.12 -23.91 43.13
C LYS A 93 -2.58 -24.41 41.79
N ALA A 94 -1.35 -24.01 41.48
CA ALA A 94 -0.65 -24.33 40.23
C ALA A 94 -0.69 -25.82 39.82
N ARG A 95 -0.45 -26.76 40.76
CA ARG A 95 -0.51 -28.21 40.46
C ARG A 95 -1.89 -28.68 39.99
N LYS A 96 -2.96 -28.15 40.61
CA LYS A 96 -4.34 -28.49 40.23
C LYS A 96 -4.74 -27.84 38.92
N ALA A 97 -4.33 -26.58 38.71
CA ALA A 97 -4.54 -25.88 37.46
C ALA A 97 -3.88 -26.63 36.29
N LEU A 98 -2.62 -27.04 36.46
CA LEU A 98 -1.88 -27.81 35.47
C LEU A 98 -2.52 -29.17 35.17
N ALA A 99 -2.98 -29.87 36.21
CA ALA A 99 -3.67 -31.16 36.05
C ALA A 99 -4.99 -30.99 35.27
N ALA A 100 -5.78 -29.96 35.59
CA ALA A 100 -7.01 -29.64 34.87
C ALA A 100 -6.73 -29.29 33.39
N TYR A 101 -5.75 -28.41 33.12
CA TYR A 101 -5.38 -28.07 31.74
C TYR A 101 -4.91 -29.29 30.94
N ARG A 102 -4.07 -30.16 31.52
CA ARG A 102 -3.60 -31.39 30.86
C ARG A 102 -4.74 -32.36 30.59
N ARG A 103 -5.65 -32.54 31.54
CA ARG A 103 -6.81 -33.43 31.40
C ARG A 103 -7.80 -32.96 30.34
N GLY A 104 -7.92 -31.64 30.15
CA GLY A 104 -8.74 -31.03 29.10
C GLY A 104 -8.05 -30.84 27.75
N GLY A 105 -6.79 -31.28 27.57
CA GLY A 105 -6.03 -31.02 26.34
C GLY A 105 -5.67 -29.55 26.10
N HIS A 106 -5.83 -28.66 27.10
CA HIS A 106 -5.52 -27.23 27.01
C HIS A 106 -4.03 -26.98 27.24
N HIS A 107 -3.17 -27.52 26.38
CA HIS A 107 -1.73 -27.43 26.60
C HIS A 107 -1.16 -26.01 26.37
N ASP A 108 -1.87 -25.12 25.67
CA ASP A 108 -1.56 -23.69 25.55
C ASP A 108 -1.61 -23.00 26.93
N ALA A 109 -2.69 -23.22 27.68
CA ALA A 109 -2.87 -22.68 29.02
C ALA A 109 -1.90 -23.32 30.03
N ALA A 110 -1.63 -24.62 29.88
CA ALA A 110 -0.62 -25.31 30.65
C ALA A 110 0.79 -24.73 30.42
N ALA A 111 1.16 -24.46 29.15
CA ALA A 111 2.45 -23.89 28.79
C ALA A 111 2.64 -22.50 29.41
N ARG A 112 1.64 -21.62 29.30
CA ARG A 112 1.70 -20.28 29.92
C ARG A 112 1.85 -20.35 31.44
N LEU A 113 1.09 -21.22 32.11
CA LEU A 113 1.22 -21.42 33.55
C LEU A 113 2.62 -21.95 33.93
N LEU A 114 3.21 -22.84 33.12
CA LEU A 114 4.55 -23.35 33.36
C LEU A 114 5.61 -22.25 33.20
N LEU A 115 5.43 -21.31 32.27
CA LEU A 115 6.29 -20.13 32.14
C LEU A 115 6.20 -19.21 33.36
N ASP A 116 4.99 -18.93 33.86
CA ASP A 116 4.79 -18.15 35.09
C ASP A 116 5.51 -18.77 36.31
N LEU A 117 5.68 -20.10 36.29
CA LEU A 117 6.36 -20.86 37.34
C LEU A 117 7.87 -21.04 37.07
N GLY A 118 8.42 -20.43 36.02
CA GLY A 118 9.82 -20.57 35.62
C GLY A 118 10.19 -21.95 35.03
N ARG A 119 9.21 -22.82 34.75
CA ARG A 119 9.42 -24.20 34.25
C ARG A 119 9.48 -24.23 32.73
N ARG A 120 10.46 -23.52 32.16
CA ARG A 120 10.61 -23.28 30.72
C ARG A 120 10.61 -24.54 29.85
N ARG A 121 11.41 -25.56 30.21
CA ARG A 121 11.52 -26.81 29.44
C ARG A 121 10.17 -27.54 29.31
N GLU A 122 9.42 -27.61 30.41
CA GLU A 122 8.09 -28.23 30.41
C GLU A 122 7.06 -27.37 29.68
N ALA A 123 7.18 -26.04 29.75
CA ALA A 123 6.33 -25.15 28.99
C ALA A 123 6.52 -25.33 27.48
N LYS A 124 7.77 -25.46 27.02
CA LYS A 124 8.12 -25.74 25.62
C LYS A 124 7.53 -27.06 25.14
N GLU A 125 7.65 -28.12 25.94
CA GLU A 125 7.06 -29.42 25.60
C GLU A 125 5.52 -29.39 25.59
N ALA A 126 4.90 -28.69 26.54
CA ALA A 126 3.46 -28.49 26.57
C ALA A 126 2.96 -27.68 25.36
N ALA A 127 3.67 -26.60 24.98
CA ALA A 127 3.33 -25.80 23.82
C ALA A 127 3.39 -26.64 22.53
N ARG A 128 4.42 -27.48 22.36
CA ARG A 128 4.53 -28.41 21.24
C ARG A 128 3.37 -29.43 21.22
N LYS A 129 3.08 -30.05 22.36
CA LYS A 129 2.00 -31.06 22.48
C LYS A 129 0.62 -30.49 22.15
N GLY A 130 0.35 -29.22 22.49
CA GLY A 130 -0.92 -28.56 22.17
C GLY A 130 -0.96 -27.83 20.84
N ALA A 131 0.01 -28.04 19.95
CA ALA A 131 0.11 -27.30 18.70
C ALA A 131 0.05 -25.77 18.87
N ALA A 132 0.52 -25.25 20.02
CA ALA A 132 0.62 -23.82 20.29
C ALA A 132 1.90 -23.27 19.62
N TRP A 133 1.95 -23.38 18.28
CA TRP A 133 3.15 -23.24 17.48
C TRP A 133 3.84 -21.88 17.65
N GLY A 134 3.10 -20.78 17.75
CA GLY A 134 3.69 -19.45 17.99
C GLY A 134 4.33 -19.28 19.38
N LEU A 135 3.87 -20.01 20.40
CA LEU A 135 4.53 -20.03 21.72
C LEU A 135 5.75 -20.94 21.71
N TYR A 136 5.61 -22.13 21.11
CA TYR A 136 6.73 -23.07 20.95
C TYR A 136 7.88 -22.46 20.14
N ALA A 137 7.56 -21.78 19.03
CA ALA A 137 8.53 -21.12 18.16
C ALA A 137 9.34 -20.05 18.91
N ARG A 138 8.68 -19.18 19.69
CA ARG A 138 9.36 -18.16 20.51
C ARG A 138 10.35 -18.78 21.49
N LEU A 139 9.93 -19.83 22.20
CA LEU A 139 10.79 -20.53 23.14
C LEU A 139 11.98 -21.19 22.43
N CYS A 140 11.78 -21.78 21.26
CA CYS A 140 12.88 -22.29 20.43
C CYS A 140 13.85 -21.18 20.00
N ASP A 141 13.35 -20.02 19.57
CA ASP A 141 14.18 -18.93 19.07
C ASP A 141 15.05 -18.32 20.17
N GLU A 142 14.47 -18.13 21.36
CA GLU A 142 15.18 -17.68 22.56
C GLU A 142 16.21 -18.71 23.08
N ASP A 143 15.96 -20.01 22.85
CA ASP A 143 16.92 -21.08 23.18
C ASP A 143 18.04 -21.21 22.11
N GLY A 144 18.03 -20.39 21.06
CA GLY A 144 18.98 -20.45 19.94
C GLY A 144 18.68 -21.57 18.91
N GLU A 145 17.57 -22.28 19.05
CA GLU A 145 17.13 -23.35 18.15
C GLU A 145 16.41 -22.78 16.91
N HIS A 146 17.09 -21.90 16.17
CA HIS A 146 16.47 -21.09 15.11
C HIS A 146 15.81 -21.90 13.98
N GLN A 147 16.35 -23.06 13.59
CA GLN A 147 15.70 -23.93 12.60
C GLN A 147 14.41 -24.59 13.11
N ALA A 148 14.35 -24.92 14.40
CA ALA A 148 13.13 -25.45 15.02
C ALA A 148 12.10 -24.33 15.19
N ALA A 149 12.55 -23.13 15.59
CA ALA A 149 11.72 -21.94 15.68
C ALA A 149 11.09 -21.59 14.32
N ALA A 150 11.89 -21.56 13.24
CA ALA A 150 11.41 -21.28 11.89
C ALA A 150 10.30 -22.25 11.46
N ARG A 151 10.50 -23.56 11.63
CA ARG A 151 9.49 -24.58 11.29
C ARG A 151 8.20 -24.39 12.09
N ALA A 152 8.32 -24.08 13.37
CA ALA A 152 7.16 -23.81 14.23
C ALA A 152 6.44 -22.50 13.84
N TYR A 153 7.18 -21.43 13.51
CA TYR A 153 6.58 -20.19 13.01
C TYR A 153 5.84 -20.40 11.68
N LEU A 154 6.37 -21.23 10.77
CA LEU A 154 5.66 -21.60 9.53
C LEU A 154 4.35 -22.35 9.82
N GLN A 155 4.33 -23.25 10.80
CA GLN A 155 3.10 -23.94 11.22
C GLN A 155 2.09 -23.01 11.91
N ALA A 156 2.57 -21.90 12.49
CA ALA A 156 1.73 -20.85 13.06
C ALA A 156 1.30 -19.78 12.03
N ASP A 157 1.66 -19.95 10.75
CA ASP A 157 1.49 -18.97 9.67
C ASP A 157 2.13 -17.60 9.96
N GLN A 158 3.19 -17.57 10.79
CA GLN A 158 3.95 -16.37 11.14
C GLN A 158 5.16 -16.23 10.20
N LEU A 159 4.88 -15.93 8.93
CA LEU A 159 5.88 -15.98 7.84
C LEU A 159 7.10 -15.09 8.10
N TYR A 160 6.92 -13.87 8.62
CA TYR A 160 8.04 -12.98 8.90
C TYR A 160 8.94 -13.51 10.02
N ALA A 161 8.36 -13.97 11.13
CA ALA A 161 9.12 -14.54 12.24
C ALA A 161 9.87 -15.81 11.81
N ALA A 162 9.25 -16.64 10.95
CA ALA A 162 9.91 -17.77 10.33
C ALA A 162 11.11 -17.35 9.47
N ALA A 163 10.96 -16.34 8.62
CA ALA A 163 12.03 -15.84 7.77
C ALA A 163 13.21 -15.29 8.59
N LEU A 164 12.93 -14.54 9.65
CA LEU A 164 13.96 -14.02 10.56
C LEU A 164 14.71 -15.15 11.29
N SER A 165 14.00 -16.16 11.78
CA SER A 165 14.65 -17.33 12.39
C SER A 165 15.48 -18.12 11.36
N LEU A 166 15.05 -18.22 10.10
CA LEU A 166 15.87 -18.84 9.04
C LEU A 166 17.14 -18.02 8.75
N GLU A 167 17.05 -16.70 8.76
CA GLU A 167 18.21 -15.80 8.61
C GLU A 167 19.21 -15.97 9.76
N LYS A 168 18.72 -16.02 11.01
CA LYS A 168 19.56 -16.34 12.18
C LYS A 168 20.17 -17.74 12.12
N ALA A 169 19.47 -18.69 11.51
CA ALA A 169 19.96 -20.05 11.29
C ALA A 169 20.99 -20.16 10.15
N GLY A 170 21.28 -19.06 9.42
CA GLY A 170 22.20 -19.04 8.28
C GLY A 170 21.62 -19.58 6.97
N ASP A 171 20.32 -19.90 6.91
CA ASP A 171 19.66 -20.39 5.69
C ASP A 171 19.08 -19.23 4.88
N ALA A 172 19.97 -18.49 4.22
CA ALA A 172 19.62 -17.30 3.44
C ALA A 172 18.60 -17.57 2.33
N LEU A 173 18.66 -18.74 1.68
CA LEU A 173 17.76 -19.08 0.58
C LEU A 173 16.35 -19.40 1.08
N ALA A 174 16.22 -20.19 2.15
CA ALA A 174 14.92 -20.46 2.76
C ALA A 174 14.32 -19.18 3.38
N ALA A 175 15.15 -18.33 4.00
CA ALA A 175 14.74 -17.01 4.48
C ALA A 175 14.20 -16.15 3.34
N ALA A 176 14.93 -16.03 2.22
CA ALA A 176 14.51 -15.25 1.06
C ALA A 176 13.17 -15.74 0.47
N ARG A 177 12.98 -17.07 0.33
CA ARG A 177 11.71 -17.66 -0.11
C ARG A 177 10.56 -17.33 0.83
N THR A 178 10.84 -17.29 2.13
CA THR A 178 9.84 -17.01 3.17
C THR A 178 9.50 -15.52 3.23
N TYR A 179 10.48 -14.63 3.13
CA TYR A 179 10.26 -13.19 2.98
C TYR A 179 9.43 -12.86 1.74
N ARG A 180 9.67 -13.55 0.61
CA ARG A 180 8.83 -13.43 -0.59
C ARG A 180 7.36 -13.79 -0.32
N ARG A 181 7.10 -14.85 0.44
CA ARG A 181 5.74 -15.25 0.84
C ARG A 181 5.11 -14.22 1.78
N ALA A 182 5.91 -13.63 2.67
CA ALA A 182 5.49 -12.55 3.56
C ALA A 182 5.31 -11.18 2.87
N GLY A 183 5.53 -11.06 1.56
CA GLY A 183 5.43 -9.80 0.82
C GLY A 183 6.64 -8.86 0.95
N MET A 184 7.71 -9.30 1.61
CA MET A 184 8.94 -8.52 1.85
C MET A 184 9.92 -8.68 0.68
N LEU A 185 9.61 -8.05 -0.46
CA LEU A 185 10.35 -8.26 -1.72
C LEU A 185 11.81 -7.79 -1.65
N ASP A 186 12.09 -6.63 -1.06
CA ASP A 186 13.45 -6.07 -1.00
C ASP A 186 14.37 -6.93 -0.16
N LYS A 187 13.89 -7.40 1.00
CA LYS A 187 14.64 -8.32 1.87
C LYS A 187 14.86 -9.68 1.21
N ALA A 188 13.87 -10.19 0.50
CA ALA A 188 14.00 -11.42 -0.27
C ALA A 188 15.05 -11.28 -1.39
N LEU A 189 15.06 -10.15 -2.11
CA LEU A 189 16.06 -9.85 -3.14
C LEU A 189 17.47 -9.72 -2.55
N GLU A 190 17.62 -9.00 -1.43
CA GLU A 190 18.91 -8.82 -0.75
C GLU A 190 19.54 -10.18 -0.38
N LEU A 191 18.76 -11.07 0.23
CA LEU A 191 19.23 -12.38 0.65
C LEU A 191 19.44 -13.34 -0.53
N ALA A 192 18.58 -13.29 -1.55
CA ALA A 192 18.76 -14.08 -2.76
C ALA A 192 20.02 -13.68 -3.53
N LEU A 193 20.33 -12.37 -3.59
CA LEU A 193 21.55 -11.86 -4.22
C LEU A 193 22.84 -12.30 -3.51
N LYS A 194 22.78 -12.49 -2.19
CA LYS A 194 23.90 -12.99 -1.37
C LYS A 194 24.05 -14.51 -1.42
N SER A 195 23.12 -15.22 -2.02
CA SER A 195 23.08 -16.68 -2.03
C SER A 195 23.62 -17.25 -3.34
N ASP A 196 24.68 -18.04 -3.25
CA ASP A 196 25.25 -18.81 -4.37
C ASP A 196 24.59 -20.20 -4.52
N ALA A 197 23.51 -20.46 -3.78
CA ALA A 197 22.87 -21.77 -3.77
C ALA A 197 22.14 -22.09 -5.10
N GLU A 198 22.17 -23.37 -5.47
CA GLU A 198 21.44 -23.95 -6.60
C GLU A 198 19.93 -23.70 -6.41
N GLY A 199 19.36 -22.83 -7.26
CA GLY A 199 17.97 -22.36 -7.15
C GLY A 199 17.79 -20.88 -6.80
N SER A 200 18.87 -20.13 -6.57
CA SER A 200 18.83 -18.66 -6.45
C SER A 200 18.29 -18.00 -7.73
N ALA A 201 18.66 -18.52 -8.91
CA ALA A 201 18.20 -18.01 -10.22
C ALA A 201 16.67 -17.97 -10.37
N GLY A 202 15.99 -19.08 -10.06
CA GLY A 202 14.54 -19.16 -10.14
C GLY A 202 13.83 -18.29 -9.11
N LEU A 203 14.43 -18.13 -7.91
CA LEU A 203 13.89 -17.22 -6.90
C LEU A 203 14.02 -15.77 -7.34
N LEU A 204 15.20 -15.34 -7.79
CA LEU A 204 15.46 -13.99 -8.30
C LEU A 204 14.56 -13.65 -9.48
N GLU A 205 14.40 -14.57 -10.43
CA GLU A 205 13.46 -14.40 -11.54
C GLU A 205 12.02 -14.16 -11.04
N SER A 206 11.54 -14.99 -10.10
CA SER A 206 10.19 -14.82 -9.55
C SER A 206 10.01 -13.49 -8.80
N LEU A 207 11.08 -13.01 -8.14
CA LEU A 207 11.08 -11.75 -7.41
C LEU A 207 11.07 -10.55 -8.36
N VAL A 208 11.88 -10.59 -9.42
CA VAL A 208 11.93 -9.55 -10.47
C VAL A 208 10.60 -9.45 -11.18
N ARG A 209 10.02 -10.58 -11.60
CA ARG A 209 8.69 -10.60 -12.25
C ARG A 209 7.61 -10.02 -11.35
N ARG A 210 7.64 -10.33 -10.04
CA ARG A 210 6.69 -9.79 -9.06
C ARG A 210 6.89 -8.29 -8.79
N ALA A 211 8.13 -7.79 -8.87
CA ALA A 211 8.43 -6.36 -8.73
C ALA A 211 7.99 -5.55 -9.97
N GLY A 212 8.02 -6.17 -11.15
CA GLY A 212 7.58 -5.61 -12.43
C GLY A 212 8.65 -4.83 -13.19
N ALA A 213 8.44 -4.67 -14.49
CA ALA A 213 9.40 -4.07 -15.43
C ALA A 213 9.84 -2.65 -15.02
N GLY A 214 8.91 -1.81 -14.55
CA GLY A 214 9.22 -0.45 -14.10
C GLY A 214 10.24 -0.39 -12.94
N ALA A 215 10.23 -1.37 -12.04
CA ALA A 215 11.21 -1.46 -10.97
C ALA A 215 12.58 -1.94 -11.48
N ALA A 216 12.59 -2.87 -12.43
CA ALA A 216 13.80 -3.40 -13.06
C ALA A 216 14.53 -2.36 -13.95
N ARG A 217 13.83 -1.32 -14.43
CA ARG A 217 14.42 -0.20 -15.17
C ARG A 217 15.19 0.79 -14.31
N ARG A 218 14.91 0.88 -13.00
CA ARG A 218 15.61 1.81 -12.10
C ARG A 218 17.04 1.32 -11.84
N ARG A 219 18.01 2.01 -12.45
CA ARG A 219 19.45 1.75 -12.26
C ARG A 219 19.83 1.82 -10.78
N GLY A 220 20.66 0.87 -10.34
CA GLY A 220 21.13 0.76 -8.96
C GLY A 220 20.10 0.16 -7.98
N SER A 221 18.89 -0.21 -8.43
CA SER A 221 17.91 -0.85 -7.55
C SER A 221 18.25 -2.31 -7.25
N ALA A 222 17.75 -2.83 -6.14
CA ALA A 222 17.91 -4.26 -5.79
C ALA A 222 17.26 -5.17 -6.84
N VAL A 223 16.14 -4.73 -7.43
CA VAL A 223 15.45 -5.43 -8.53
C VAL A 223 16.33 -5.49 -9.77
N GLU A 224 17.02 -4.39 -10.12
CA GLU A 224 17.93 -4.35 -11.25
C GLU A 224 19.12 -5.31 -11.08
N ARG A 225 19.75 -5.28 -9.90
CA ARG A 225 20.83 -6.22 -9.56
C ARG A 225 20.33 -7.67 -9.59
N GLY A 226 19.13 -7.90 -9.06
CA GLY A 226 18.47 -9.21 -9.08
C GLY A 226 18.24 -9.73 -10.50
N LEU A 227 17.79 -8.87 -11.41
CA LEU A 227 17.62 -9.19 -12.82
C LEU A 227 18.97 -9.56 -13.48
N ARG A 228 20.00 -8.72 -13.30
CA ARG A 228 21.34 -9.01 -13.85
C ARG A 228 21.87 -10.35 -13.37
N ARG A 229 21.80 -10.60 -12.06
CA ARG A 229 22.25 -11.86 -11.46
C ARG A 229 21.43 -13.05 -11.94
N ALA A 230 20.11 -12.92 -12.07
CA ALA A 230 19.25 -13.97 -12.61
C ALA A 230 19.64 -14.31 -14.07
N VAL A 231 19.84 -13.29 -14.91
CA VAL A 231 20.28 -13.45 -16.30
C VAL A 231 21.64 -14.15 -16.37
N GLU A 232 22.61 -13.71 -15.58
CA GLU A 232 23.95 -14.35 -15.49
C GLU A 232 23.85 -15.83 -15.12
N LEU A 233 23.10 -16.16 -14.06
CA LEU A 233 22.94 -17.53 -13.59
C LEU A 233 22.23 -18.41 -14.63
N ARG A 234 21.24 -17.86 -15.35
CA ARG A 234 20.53 -18.58 -16.42
C ARG A 234 21.44 -18.85 -17.62
N LEU A 235 22.27 -17.87 -18.01
CA LEU A 235 23.26 -18.06 -19.08
C LEU A 235 24.30 -19.11 -18.69
N ALA A 236 24.80 -19.08 -17.45
CA ALA A 236 25.73 -20.09 -16.93
C ALA A 236 25.12 -21.50 -16.92
N ALA A 237 23.79 -21.61 -16.74
CA ALA A 237 23.06 -22.87 -16.83
C ALA A 237 22.71 -23.30 -18.27
N GLY A 238 23.13 -22.56 -19.30
CA GLY A 238 22.82 -22.84 -20.70
C GLY A 238 21.38 -22.47 -21.11
N GLU A 239 20.63 -21.74 -20.27
CA GLU A 239 19.23 -21.38 -20.50
C GLU A 239 19.11 -19.99 -21.17
N ALA A 240 19.79 -19.80 -22.30
CA ALA A 240 19.87 -18.50 -23.00
C ALA A 240 18.51 -17.90 -23.36
N GLU A 241 17.56 -18.74 -23.79
CA GLU A 241 16.22 -18.29 -24.17
C GLU A 241 15.44 -17.72 -22.98
N ARG A 242 15.53 -18.37 -21.80
CA ARG A 242 14.91 -17.85 -20.58
C ARG A 242 15.56 -16.55 -20.11
N ALA A 243 16.89 -16.45 -20.22
CA ALA A 243 17.63 -15.24 -19.88
C ALA A 243 17.21 -14.06 -20.77
N TYR A 244 17.10 -14.29 -22.09
CA TYR A 244 16.60 -13.31 -23.04
C TYR A 244 15.17 -12.86 -22.71
N ARG A 245 14.23 -13.80 -22.56
CA ARG A 245 12.83 -13.48 -22.26
C ARG A 245 12.71 -12.69 -20.96
N LEU A 246 13.44 -13.08 -19.91
CA LEU A 246 13.43 -12.35 -18.65
C LEU A 246 13.92 -10.90 -18.80
N ALA A 247 14.98 -10.68 -19.56
CA ALA A 247 15.49 -9.33 -19.84
C ALA A 247 14.52 -8.52 -20.72
N ALA A 248 13.95 -9.14 -21.76
CA ALA A 248 13.00 -8.53 -22.68
C ALA A 248 11.68 -8.15 -21.99
N ASP A 249 11.11 -9.04 -21.17
CA ASP A 249 9.90 -8.78 -20.37
C ASP A 249 10.08 -7.61 -19.38
N CYS A 250 11.34 -7.36 -18.96
CA CYS A 250 11.69 -6.22 -18.11
C CYS A 250 12.04 -4.95 -18.89
N GLU A 251 11.92 -4.98 -20.22
CA GLU A 251 12.31 -3.90 -21.14
C GLU A 251 13.79 -3.48 -20.95
N ARG A 252 14.67 -4.46 -20.69
CA ARG A 252 16.12 -4.26 -20.49
C ARG A 252 16.90 -4.69 -21.71
N LEU A 253 16.80 -3.88 -22.76
CA LEU A 253 17.50 -4.07 -24.04
C LEU A 253 19.02 -4.18 -23.88
N ASP A 254 19.61 -3.46 -22.93
CA ASP A 254 21.05 -3.55 -22.63
C ASP A 254 21.49 -4.95 -22.18
N LEU A 255 20.55 -5.76 -21.66
CA LEU A 255 20.77 -7.15 -21.30
C LEU A 255 20.26 -8.11 -22.38
N ALA A 256 19.12 -7.83 -23.00
CA ALA A 256 18.49 -8.72 -23.99
C ALA A 256 19.28 -8.79 -25.31
N LEU A 257 19.78 -7.66 -25.83
CA LEU A 257 20.48 -7.59 -27.11
C LEU A 257 21.74 -8.45 -27.17
N PRO A 258 22.69 -8.38 -26.20
CA PRO A 258 23.88 -9.22 -26.22
C PRO A 258 23.55 -10.73 -26.19
N ILE A 259 22.45 -11.10 -25.50
CA ILE A 259 22.01 -12.49 -25.41
C ILE A 259 21.49 -12.97 -26.75
N ALA A 260 20.61 -12.21 -27.39
CA ALA A 260 20.07 -12.54 -28.71
C ALA A 260 21.18 -12.68 -29.75
N ARG A 261 22.16 -11.76 -29.77
CA ARG A 261 23.26 -11.77 -30.74
C ARG A 261 24.16 -13.00 -30.60
N ARG A 262 24.52 -13.38 -29.37
CA ARG A 262 25.58 -14.36 -29.09
C ARG A 262 25.10 -15.77 -28.79
N HIS A 263 23.91 -15.92 -28.21
CA HIS A 263 23.49 -17.18 -27.61
C HIS A 263 22.21 -17.75 -28.20
N LEU A 264 21.43 -16.96 -28.95
CA LEU A 264 20.20 -17.42 -29.57
C LEU A 264 20.37 -17.67 -31.07
N PRO A 265 19.68 -18.68 -31.62
CA PRO A 265 19.49 -18.76 -33.06
C PRO A 265 18.69 -17.53 -33.53
N PRO A 266 18.92 -17.06 -34.76
CA PRO A 266 18.12 -15.98 -35.32
C PRO A 266 16.64 -16.44 -35.41
N SER A 267 15.71 -15.55 -35.07
CA SER A 267 14.27 -15.81 -35.07
C SER A 267 13.51 -14.55 -35.46
N ALA A 268 12.46 -14.70 -36.27
CA ALA A 268 11.62 -13.59 -36.70
C ALA A 268 10.96 -12.89 -35.51
N ASP A 269 10.51 -13.64 -34.50
CA ASP A 269 9.89 -13.08 -33.29
C ASP A 269 10.86 -12.14 -32.53
N VAL A 270 12.14 -12.50 -32.48
CA VAL A 270 13.18 -11.70 -31.81
C VAL A 270 13.48 -10.45 -32.63
N ALA A 271 13.56 -10.58 -33.95
CA ALA A 271 13.81 -9.47 -34.85
C ALA A 271 12.64 -8.45 -34.81
N GLU A 272 11.40 -8.93 -34.84
CA GLU A 272 10.21 -8.07 -34.74
C GLU A 272 10.13 -7.38 -33.37
N ALA A 273 10.50 -8.07 -32.28
CA ALA A 273 10.57 -7.47 -30.95
C ALA A 273 11.60 -6.33 -30.85
N PHE A 274 12.70 -6.39 -31.61
CA PHE A 274 13.68 -5.30 -31.71
C PHE A 274 13.16 -4.15 -32.58
N ALA A 275 12.53 -4.45 -33.72
CA ALA A 275 11.93 -3.44 -34.57
C ALA A 275 10.87 -2.60 -33.84
N ARG A 276 9.98 -3.24 -33.07
CA ARG A 276 8.98 -2.54 -32.23
C ARG A 276 9.57 -1.60 -31.17
N GLN A 277 10.85 -1.78 -30.84
CA GLN A 277 11.57 -0.93 -29.89
C GLN A 277 12.49 0.11 -30.58
N GLY A 278 12.37 0.26 -31.91
CA GLY A 278 13.16 1.21 -32.70
C GLY A 278 14.59 0.76 -32.98
N LEU A 279 14.93 -0.51 -32.70
CA LEU A 279 16.26 -1.06 -32.97
C LEU A 279 16.30 -1.69 -34.37
N LEU A 280 16.06 -0.85 -35.38
CA LEU A 280 15.84 -1.29 -36.77
C LEU A 280 17.09 -1.96 -37.37
N ALA A 281 18.29 -1.45 -37.09
CA ALA A 281 19.54 -2.07 -37.55
C ALA A 281 19.76 -3.47 -36.96
N ASP A 282 19.42 -3.68 -35.68
CA ASP A 282 19.50 -4.99 -35.03
C ASP A 282 18.47 -5.97 -35.60
N ALA A 283 17.25 -5.51 -35.86
CA ALA A 283 16.22 -6.30 -36.51
C ALA A 283 16.67 -6.74 -37.91
N ALA A 284 17.24 -5.82 -38.69
CA ALA A 284 17.76 -6.09 -40.03
C ALA A 284 18.89 -7.14 -40.03
N GLU A 285 19.84 -7.05 -39.09
CA GLU A 285 20.92 -8.04 -38.94
C GLU A 285 20.36 -9.45 -38.64
N LEU A 286 19.31 -9.54 -37.82
CA LEU A 286 18.66 -10.81 -37.51
C LEU A 286 17.93 -11.41 -38.72
N TYR A 287 17.17 -10.61 -39.49
CA TYR A 287 16.53 -11.07 -40.73
C TYR A 287 17.55 -11.47 -41.78
N GLN A 288 18.68 -10.77 -41.86
CA GLN A 288 19.78 -11.16 -42.74
C GLN A 288 20.35 -12.53 -42.38
N ARG A 289 20.51 -12.82 -41.07
CA ARG A 289 20.94 -14.13 -40.57
C ARG A 289 19.88 -15.23 -40.77
N LEU A 290 18.60 -14.87 -40.85
CA LEU A 290 17.51 -15.78 -41.22
C LEU A 290 17.49 -16.11 -42.73
N GLY A 291 18.18 -15.32 -43.55
CA GLY A 291 18.10 -15.40 -45.00
C GLY A 291 16.89 -14.69 -45.60
N ASP A 292 16.16 -13.90 -44.81
CA ASP A 292 15.05 -13.07 -45.27
C ASP A 292 15.59 -11.71 -45.73
N GLU A 293 16.07 -11.68 -46.97
CA GLU A 293 16.72 -10.48 -47.52
C GLU A 293 15.75 -9.31 -47.73
N GLU A 294 14.48 -9.59 -48.00
CA GLU A 294 13.44 -8.58 -48.23
C GLU A 294 13.16 -7.82 -46.92
N GLN A 295 12.89 -8.55 -45.84
CA GLN A 295 12.62 -7.93 -44.55
C GLN A 295 13.85 -7.27 -43.94
N ALA A 296 15.06 -7.83 -44.17
CA ALA A 296 16.30 -7.18 -43.78
C ALA A 296 16.51 -5.85 -44.50
N ALA A 297 16.28 -5.82 -45.82
CA ALA A 297 16.38 -4.61 -46.63
C ALA A 297 15.36 -3.55 -46.18
N LEU A 298 14.13 -3.95 -45.85
CA LEU A 298 13.11 -3.04 -45.34
C LEU A 298 13.58 -2.31 -44.08
N TYR A 299 14.05 -3.04 -43.06
CA TYR A 299 14.49 -2.44 -41.80
C TYR A 299 15.80 -1.64 -41.93
N TYR A 300 16.73 -2.04 -42.80
CA TYR A 300 17.89 -1.20 -43.12
C TYR A 300 17.47 0.12 -43.79
N GLY A 301 16.50 0.07 -44.71
CA GLY A 301 15.93 1.26 -45.35
C GLY A 301 15.29 2.22 -44.35
N GLU A 302 14.44 1.70 -43.46
CA GLU A 302 13.81 2.48 -42.39
C GLU A 302 14.86 3.08 -41.44
N HIS A 303 15.89 2.32 -41.05
CA HIS A 303 16.97 2.82 -40.20
C HIS A 303 17.73 4.00 -40.84
N CYS A 304 18.04 3.91 -42.13
CA CYS A 304 18.68 5.01 -42.88
C CYS A 304 17.75 6.23 -43.01
N ALA A 305 16.46 6.00 -43.24
CA ALA A 305 15.44 7.04 -43.36
C ALA A 305 15.28 7.84 -42.06
N GLU A 306 15.22 7.18 -40.89
CA GLU A 306 15.13 7.84 -39.59
C GLU A 306 16.31 8.79 -39.29
N ARG A 307 17.47 8.52 -39.91
CA ARG A 307 18.67 9.35 -39.80
C ARG A 307 18.73 10.47 -40.83
N GLY A 308 17.71 10.59 -41.69
CA GLY A 308 17.65 11.55 -42.79
C GLY A 308 18.58 11.20 -43.97
N ALA A 309 19.15 10.00 -44.00
CA ALA A 309 20.06 9.55 -45.05
C ALA A 309 19.27 9.01 -46.27
N ASN A 310 18.45 9.88 -46.88
CA ASN A 310 17.50 9.50 -47.94
C ASN A 310 18.17 8.78 -49.15
N ALA A 311 19.38 9.22 -49.54
CA ALA A 311 20.13 8.59 -50.63
C ALA A 311 20.65 7.18 -50.29
N GLU A 312 20.85 6.88 -49.01
CA GLU A 312 21.23 5.56 -48.53
C GLU A 312 20.00 4.67 -48.31
N ALA A 313 18.87 5.25 -47.90
CA ALA A 313 17.62 4.53 -47.64
C ALA A 313 16.95 4.01 -48.93
N ALA A 314 16.93 4.82 -50.00
CA ALA A 314 16.18 4.49 -51.20
C ALA A 314 16.59 3.15 -51.87
N PRO A 315 17.89 2.81 -52.06
CA PRO A 315 18.29 1.50 -52.58
C PRO A 315 17.82 0.31 -51.73
N TRP A 316 17.73 0.48 -50.41
CA TRP A 316 17.25 -0.58 -49.52
C TRP A 316 15.74 -0.82 -49.71
N PHE A 317 14.94 0.23 -49.86
CA PHE A 317 13.52 0.09 -50.18
C PHE A 317 13.28 -0.53 -51.56
N GLU A 318 14.11 -0.23 -52.57
CA GLU A 318 14.05 -0.92 -53.86
C GLU A 318 14.30 -2.42 -53.71
N ARG A 319 15.31 -2.80 -52.93
CA ARG A 319 15.65 -4.21 -52.66
C ARG A 319 14.54 -4.92 -51.87
N ALA A 320 13.83 -4.20 -51.01
CA ALA A 320 12.65 -4.68 -50.29
C ALA A 320 11.36 -4.68 -51.15
N GLY A 321 11.41 -4.30 -52.43
CA GLY A 321 10.23 -4.21 -53.29
C GLY A 321 9.27 -3.06 -52.97
N ARG A 322 9.65 -2.15 -52.06
CA ARG A 322 8.87 -0.97 -51.65
C ARG A 322 9.19 0.23 -52.54
N TRP A 323 8.76 0.14 -53.80
CA TRP A 323 9.03 1.14 -54.83
C TRP A 323 8.42 2.52 -54.52
N ASP A 324 7.30 2.55 -53.80
CA ASP A 324 6.64 3.75 -53.27
C ASP A 324 7.57 4.53 -52.34
N ALA A 325 8.08 3.87 -51.29
CA ALA A 325 9.00 4.46 -50.33
C ALA A 325 10.35 4.83 -50.97
N ALA A 326 10.87 3.97 -51.86
CA ALA A 326 12.10 4.25 -52.59
C ALA A 326 11.99 5.54 -53.43
N ALA A 327 10.85 5.76 -54.08
CA ALA A 327 10.62 6.94 -54.91
C ALA A 327 10.58 8.24 -54.10
N GLU A 328 9.90 8.22 -52.93
CA GLU A 328 9.88 9.34 -51.99
C GLU A 328 11.28 9.71 -51.51
N HIS A 329 12.07 8.71 -51.11
CA HIS A 329 13.43 8.94 -50.62
C HIS A 329 14.39 9.37 -51.74
N TRP A 330 14.26 8.86 -52.96
CA TRP A 330 15.03 9.38 -54.10
C TRP A 330 14.68 10.84 -54.43
N ALA A 331 13.40 11.20 -54.37
CA ALA A 331 12.97 12.58 -54.58
C ALA A 331 13.51 13.51 -53.50
N ALA A 332 13.45 13.10 -52.23
CA ALA A 332 14.00 13.83 -51.10
C ALA A 332 15.53 13.97 -51.16
N ALA A 333 16.22 13.01 -51.77
CA ALA A 333 17.66 13.07 -52.04
C ALA A 333 18.03 13.90 -53.29
N GLY A 334 17.05 14.47 -54.00
CA GLY A 334 17.26 15.25 -55.23
C GLY A 334 17.60 14.41 -56.47
N GLN A 335 17.46 13.09 -56.40
CA GLN A 335 17.72 12.16 -57.51
C GLN A 335 16.46 11.97 -58.35
N LEU A 336 16.03 13.03 -59.05
CA LEU A 336 14.73 13.10 -59.73
C LEU A 336 14.54 12.00 -60.79
N GLU A 337 15.58 11.61 -61.52
CA GLU A 337 15.51 10.52 -62.52
C GLU A 337 15.18 9.16 -61.88
N ARG A 338 15.82 8.86 -60.74
CA ARG A 338 15.58 7.62 -59.99
C ARG A 338 14.22 7.65 -59.32
N ALA A 339 13.80 8.80 -58.79
CA ALA A 339 12.47 8.99 -58.23
C ALA A 339 11.37 8.73 -59.27
N ALA A 340 11.50 9.31 -60.47
CA ALA A 340 10.56 9.10 -61.58
C ALA A 340 10.43 7.62 -61.96
N ALA A 341 11.57 6.93 -62.11
CA ALA A 341 11.61 5.51 -62.44
C ALA A 341 11.02 4.62 -61.32
N ALA A 342 11.24 4.98 -60.06
CA ALA A 342 10.69 4.26 -58.92
C ALA A 342 9.17 4.46 -58.79
N TYR A 343 8.64 5.68 -58.97
CA TYR A 343 7.18 5.92 -59.01
C TYR A 343 6.51 5.15 -60.15
N GLU A 344 7.16 5.07 -61.32
CA GLU A 344 6.66 4.30 -62.46
C GLU A 344 6.56 2.80 -62.11
N LYS A 345 7.57 2.23 -61.43
CA LYS A 345 7.56 0.84 -60.94
C LYS A 345 6.54 0.61 -59.82
N ALA A 346 6.30 1.61 -58.97
CA ALA A 346 5.28 1.56 -57.93
C ALA A 346 3.84 1.61 -58.49
N GLY A 347 3.69 1.96 -59.77
CA GLY A 347 2.38 2.14 -60.41
C GLY A 347 1.76 3.52 -60.19
N ASP A 348 2.46 4.45 -59.52
CA ASP A 348 2.04 5.85 -59.41
C ASP A 348 2.48 6.64 -60.64
N TYR A 349 1.79 6.38 -61.75
CA TYR A 349 2.08 7.01 -63.03
C TYR A 349 1.89 8.53 -63.01
N ARG A 350 1.04 9.06 -62.10
CA ARG A 350 0.79 10.49 -61.96
C ARG A 350 2.01 11.20 -61.38
N GLN A 351 2.60 10.67 -60.31
CA GLN A 351 3.84 11.23 -59.76
C GLN A 351 5.01 11.01 -60.71
N ALA A 352 5.13 9.82 -61.33
CA ALA A 352 6.18 9.54 -62.31
C ALA A 352 6.17 10.55 -63.47
N ALA A 353 5.00 10.83 -64.06
CA ALA A 353 4.85 11.83 -65.12
C ALA A 353 5.30 13.23 -64.69
N ARG A 354 4.94 13.64 -63.47
CA ARG A 354 5.35 14.94 -62.91
C ARG A 354 6.86 15.07 -62.83
N PHE A 355 7.56 14.04 -62.35
CA PHE A 355 9.03 14.07 -62.25
C PHE A 355 9.71 14.01 -63.63
N TYR A 356 9.21 13.20 -64.57
CA TYR A 356 9.72 13.19 -65.95
C TYR A 356 9.51 14.55 -66.66
N GLY A 357 8.39 15.23 -66.39
CA GLY A 357 8.15 16.59 -66.88
C GLY A 357 9.15 17.62 -66.34
N GLN A 358 9.54 17.50 -65.06
CA GLN A 358 10.59 18.34 -64.46
C GLN A 358 11.98 18.09 -65.07
N LEU A 359 12.25 16.85 -65.50
CA LEU A 359 13.47 16.46 -66.20
C LEU A 359 13.47 16.85 -67.69
N GLY A 360 12.34 17.34 -68.21
CA GLY A 360 12.19 17.75 -69.61
C GLY A 360 11.79 16.61 -70.57
N ASP A 361 11.54 15.40 -70.08
CA ASP A 361 11.09 14.26 -70.87
C ASP A 361 9.57 14.33 -71.12
N ARG A 362 9.18 15.20 -72.05
CA ARG A 362 7.77 15.48 -72.40
C ARG A 362 7.07 14.30 -73.06
N GLU A 363 7.81 13.41 -73.71
CA GLU A 363 7.25 12.23 -74.37
C GLU A 363 6.82 11.20 -73.32
N ARG A 364 7.72 10.89 -72.38
CA ARG A 364 7.43 9.96 -71.28
C ARG A 364 6.40 10.52 -70.30
N GLN A 365 6.42 11.84 -70.04
CA GLN A 365 5.38 12.52 -69.26
C GLN A 365 3.98 12.25 -69.83
N ARG A 366 3.76 12.53 -71.13
CA ARG A 366 2.45 12.33 -71.77
C ARG A 366 1.99 10.88 -71.74
N LEU A 367 2.90 9.95 -72.04
CA LEU A 367 2.59 8.52 -72.04
C LEU A 367 2.15 8.01 -70.65
N LEU A 368 2.75 8.54 -69.58
CA LEU A 368 2.39 8.19 -68.21
C LEU A 368 1.12 8.91 -67.72
N GLU A 369 0.87 10.14 -68.16
CA GLU A 369 -0.41 10.85 -67.93
C GLU A 369 -1.59 10.07 -68.55
N ASP A 370 -1.43 9.58 -69.79
CA ASP A 370 -2.43 8.75 -70.47
C ASP A 370 -2.67 7.42 -69.72
N ARG A 371 -1.60 6.78 -69.23
CA ARG A 371 -1.69 5.58 -68.37
C ARG A 371 -2.38 5.85 -67.04
N ALA A 372 -2.08 6.97 -66.40
CA ALA A 372 -2.71 7.38 -65.14
C ALA A 372 -4.20 7.65 -65.32
N ALA A 373 -4.59 8.28 -66.43
CA ALA A 373 -5.99 8.52 -66.80
C ALA A 373 -6.74 7.21 -67.10
N ALA A 374 -6.08 6.23 -67.71
CA ALA A 374 -6.65 4.90 -67.95
C ALA A 374 -6.78 4.04 -66.67
N SER A 375 -6.05 4.35 -65.60
CA SER A 375 -6.12 3.63 -64.32
C SER A 375 -7.07 4.24 -63.28
N ASP A 376 -7.72 5.38 -63.57
CA ASP A 376 -8.63 6.09 -62.66
C ASP A 376 -10.07 5.54 -62.77
N PRO A 377 -10.70 4.99 -61.70
CA PRO A 377 -12.01 4.33 -61.77
C PRO A 377 -13.20 5.25 -62.10
N LEU A 378 -12.98 6.57 -62.21
CA LEU A 378 -14.03 7.57 -62.41
C LEU A 378 -14.26 7.99 -63.87
N SER A 379 -13.60 7.34 -64.83
CA SER A 379 -13.75 7.65 -66.26
C SER A 379 -15.01 7.06 -66.93
N GLU A 380 -15.85 6.30 -66.20
CA GLU A 380 -17.04 5.63 -66.76
C GLU A 380 -18.39 6.32 -66.49
N VAL A 381 -18.42 7.57 -66.01
CA VAL A 381 -19.68 8.34 -65.90
C VAL A 381 -19.60 9.60 -66.75
N GLY A 382 -20.02 9.46 -68.00
CA GLY A 382 -20.28 10.61 -68.88
C GLY A 382 -21.42 11.46 -68.33
N LEU A 383 -21.12 12.72 -68.03
CA LEU A 383 -22.13 13.76 -67.81
C LEU A 383 -21.67 15.05 -68.52
N ASP A 384 -22.57 15.54 -69.37
CA ASP A 384 -22.46 16.71 -70.26
C ASP A 384 -22.07 18.02 -69.55
N PRO A 385 -21.33 18.93 -70.22
CA PRO A 385 -20.97 20.23 -69.67
C PRO A 385 -22.01 21.29 -70.07
N ALA A 386 -23.03 21.50 -69.24
CA ALA A 386 -23.87 22.70 -69.34
C ALA A 386 -24.59 23.04 -68.01
N ALA A 387 -23.94 23.84 -67.15
CA ALA A 387 -24.55 24.98 -66.45
C ALA A 387 -23.56 25.62 -65.46
N PRO A 388 -23.59 26.95 -65.25
CA PRO A 388 -22.49 27.71 -64.66
C PRO A 388 -22.67 27.92 -63.15
N THR A 389 -21.56 27.88 -62.40
CA THR A 389 -21.50 28.52 -61.07
C THR A 389 -20.43 29.61 -61.10
N SER A 390 -20.88 30.81 -61.44
CA SER A 390 -20.32 32.09 -60.98
C SER A 390 -20.50 32.12 -59.44
N SER A 391 -19.68 32.71 -58.58
CA SER A 391 -18.49 33.56 -58.70
C SER A 391 -18.21 34.09 -57.29
N LEU A 392 -16.92 34.10 -56.89
CA LEU A 392 -16.21 35.10 -56.06
C LEU A 392 -16.69 35.34 -54.60
N LEU A 393 -15.84 35.52 -53.57
CA LEU A 393 -14.51 36.12 -53.46
C LEU A 393 -13.73 35.55 -52.24
N GLU A 394 -12.40 35.44 -52.36
CA GLU A 394 -11.43 35.35 -51.25
C GLU A 394 -10.95 36.78 -50.78
N PRO A 395 -9.87 36.96 -49.98
CA PRO A 395 -9.81 37.12 -48.52
C PRO A 395 -9.30 38.53 -48.10
N PRO A 396 -8.91 38.77 -46.82
CA PRO A 396 -7.46 38.83 -46.57
C PRO A 396 -6.99 38.25 -45.22
N ALA A 397 -5.68 37.96 -45.17
CA ALA A 397 -4.92 37.38 -44.07
C ALA A 397 -4.52 38.38 -42.97
N GLY A 398 -4.29 37.90 -41.75
CA GLY A 398 -3.53 38.62 -40.73
C GLY A 398 -3.68 38.18 -39.27
N ALA A 399 -3.01 37.08 -38.90
CA ALA A 399 -2.38 36.76 -37.60
C ALA A 399 -3.13 36.95 -36.25
N GLY A 400 -3.26 35.84 -35.49
CA GLY A 400 -2.86 35.82 -34.08
C GLY A 400 -3.84 35.25 -33.03
N LEU A 401 -3.55 34.01 -32.59
CA LEU A 401 -3.79 33.44 -31.25
C LEU A 401 -5.20 32.97 -30.84
N SER A 402 -5.46 31.71 -31.19
CA SER A 402 -6.02 30.60 -30.39
C SER A 402 -7.08 30.89 -29.31
N THR A 403 -8.33 30.60 -29.65
CA THR A 403 -9.36 30.10 -28.72
C THR A 403 -10.04 28.88 -29.35
N PRO A 404 -10.17 27.72 -28.68
CA PRO A 404 -11.00 26.65 -29.19
C PRO A 404 -12.48 27.02 -28.99
N VAL A 405 -13.19 27.14 -30.11
CA VAL A 405 -14.65 27.27 -30.23
C VAL A 405 -15.32 25.95 -29.77
N PRO A 406 -16.43 25.99 -29.01
CA PRO A 406 -17.18 24.79 -28.64
C PRO A 406 -17.99 24.26 -29.83
N PRO A 407 -18.15 22.93 -30.02
CA PRO A 407 -19.02 22.42 -31.06
C PRO A 407 -20.51 22.60 -30.69
N ALA A 408 -21.31 22.76 -31.75
CA ALA A 408 -22.67 23.28 -31.79
C ALA A 408 -23.73 22.44 -31.05
N ALA A 409 -24.75 23.15 -30.55
CA ALA A 409 -25.96 22.61 -29.94
C ALA A 409 -26.83 21.87 -30.97
N GLY A 410 -27.26 20.64 -30.64
CA GLY A 410 -28.14 19.88 -31.53
C GLY A 410 -28.41 18.40 -31.19
N SER A 411 -28.23 17.95 -29.95
CA SER A 411 -28.87 16.73 -29.41
C SER A 411 -28.73 16.75 -27.88
N ILE A 412 -29.78 16.43 -27.12
CA ILE A 412 -29.63 16.13 -25.69
C ILE A 412 -28.99 14.74 -25.63
N ASP A 413 -27.66 14.70 -25.65
CA ASP A 413 -26.92 13.49 -25.33
C ASP A 413 -26.86 13.36 -23.79
N ALA A 414 -27.64 12.43 -23.25
CA ALA A 414 -27.81 12.22 -21.81
C ALA A 414 -26.59 11.54 -21.12
N GLN A 415 -25.43 11.43 -21.77
CA GLN A 415 -24.42 10.44 -21.40
C GLN A 415 -23.32 10.86 -20.41
N ALA A 416 -23.31 12.08 -19.85
CA ALA A 416 -22.42 12.37 -18.72
C ALA A 416 -22.97 13.42 -17.74
N ARG A 417 -23.75 12.98 -16.75
CA ARG A 417 -24.18 13.82 -15.60
C ARG A 417 -23.00 14.45 -14.86
N TYR A 418 -21.87 13.75 -14.76
CA TYR A 418 -20.68 14.22 -14.05
C TYR A 418 -19.55 14.46 -15.05
N VAL A 419 -19.17 15.72 -15.24
CA VAL A 419 -18.12 16.13 -16.18
C VAL A 419 -16.86 16.48 -15.40
N ALA A 420 -15.78 15.72 -15.61
CA ALA A 420 -14.50 15.99 -14.97
C ALA A 420 -13.84 17.26 -15.56
N GLU A 421 -13.36 18.14 -14.69
CA GLU A 421 -12.74 19.43 -15.04
C GLU A 421 -11.21 19.37 -14.87
N ALA A 422 -10.73 18.86 -13.73
CA ALA A 422 -9.31 18.81 -13.40
C ALA A 422 -8.99 17.65 -12.46
N GLU A 423 -7.80 17.06 -12.57
CA GLU A 423 -7.32 16.06 -11.61
C GLU A 423 -6.91 16.75 -10.29
N LEU A 424 -7.44 16.29 -9.17
CA LEU A 424 -7.10 16.78 -7.82
C LEU A 424 -6.01 15.92 -7.16
N GLY A 425 -5.93 14.65 -7.54
CA GLY A 425 -4.91 13.74 -7.01
C GLY A 425 -5.08 12.32 -7.49
N ARG A 426 -3.99 11.55 -7.38
CA ARG A 426 -3.91 10.16 -7.82
C ARG A 426 -3.14 9.34 -6.80
N GLY A 427 -3.67 8.16 -6.49
CA GLY A 427 -3.05 7.22 -5.57
C GLY A 427 -3.47 5.78 -5.83
N ALA A 428 -3.06 4.89 -4.92
CA ALA A 428 -3.37 3.46 -5.01
C ALA A 428 -4.89 3.16 -4.99
N MET A 429 -5.70 4.07 -4.44
CA MET A 429 -7.16 3.94 -4.36
C MET A 429 -7.89 4.63 -5.52
N GLY A 430 -7.18 5.03 -6.58
CA GLY A 430 -7.75 5.61 -7.78
C GLY A 430 -7.36 7.06 -8.04
N ILE A 431 -8.10 7.70 -8.93
CA ILE A 431 -7.86 9.09 -9.35
C ILE A 431 -9.06 9.93 -8.94
N VAL A 432 -8.82 11.07 -8.31
CA VAL A 432 -9.85 12.02 -7.90
C VAL A 432 -9.81 13.21 -8.83
N TYR A 433 -10.96 13.55 -9.43
CA TYR A 433 -11.14 14.73 -10.25
C TYR A 433 -12.05 15.72 -9.54
N ARG A 434 -11.79 17.01 -9.73
CA ARG A 434 -12.82 18.04 -9.65
C ARG A 434 -13.75 17.83 -10.83
N ALA A 435 -15.04 17.83 -10.59
CA ALA A 435 -16.06 17.65 -11.61
C ALA A 435 -17.25 18.56 -11.37
N ARG A 436 -18.09 18.74 -12.40
CA ARG A 436 -19.39 19.41 -12.31
C ARG A 436 -20.50 18.36 -12.39
N ASP A 437 -21.43 18.37 -11.43
CA ASP A 437 -22.74 17.73 -11.62
C ASP A 437 -23.57 18.66 -12.51
N THR A 438 -23.81 18.26 -13.76
CA THR A 438 -24.47 19.09 -14.77
C THR A 438 -25.97 19.23 -14.54
N ILE A 439 -26.58 18.35 -13.73
CA ILE A 439 -28.00 18.42 -13.39
C ILE A 439 -28.23 19.35 -12.20
N LEU A 440 -27.44 19.19 -11.13
CA LEU A 440 -27.55 20.02 -9.92
C LEU A 440 -26.71 21.30 -9.98
N ASP A 441 -25.97 21.48 -11.07
CA ASP A 441 -25.09 22.61 -11.36
C ASP A 441 -24.16 22.99 -10.18
N ARG A 442 -23.47 21.98 -9.63
CA ARG A 442 -22.58 22.15 -8.48
C ARG A 442 -21.22 21.47 -8.68
N PRO A 443 -20.14 22.02 -8.11
CA PRO A 443 -18.85 21.35 -8.11
C PRO A 443 -18.87 20.14 -7.17
N VAL A 444 -18.25 19.04 -7.58
CA VAL A 444 -18.14 17.78 -6.84
C VAL A 444 -16.74 17.18 -7.00
N ALA A 445 -16.36 16.29 -6.09
CA ALA A 445 -15.20 15.44 -6.27
C ALA A 445 -15.65 14.09 -6.85
N LEU A 446 -15.05 13.68 -7.97
CA LEU A 446 -15.32 12.43 -8.67
C LEU A 446 -14.11 11.51 -8.55
N LYS A 447 -14.23 10.47 -7.72
CA LYS A 447 -13.19 9.45 -7.55
C LYS A 447 -13.46 8.27 -8.48
N LEU A 448 -12.57 8.05 -9.45
CA LEU A 448 -12.54 6.84 -10.27
C LEU A 448 -11.75 5.77 -9.54
N LEU A 449 -12.39 4.62 -9.29
CA LEU A 449 -11.74 3.50 -8.63
C LEU A 449 -10.78 2.78 -9.60
N PRO A 450 -9.72 2.12 -9.09
CA PRO A 450 -8.73 1.44 -9.92
C PRO A 450 -9.34 0.36 -10.81
N ARG A 451 -8.67 0.06 -11.92
CA ARG A 451 -9.14 -0.89 -12.93
C ARG A 451 -9.23 -2.31 -12.38
N GLU A 452 -8.45 -2.64 -11.37
CA GLU A 452 -8.52 -3.92 -10.66
C GLU A 452 -9.90 -4.18 -10.04
N LEU A 453 -10.65 -3.12 -9.75
CA LEU A 453 -12.05 -3.20 -9.30
C LEU A 453 -13.06 -3.20 -10.45
N SER A 454 -12.66 -2.97 -11.71
CA SER A 454 -13.63 -2.91 -12.83
C SER A 454 -14.29 -4.25 -13.13
N GLU A 455 -13.61 -5.35 -12.81
CA GLU A 455 -14.10 -6.73 -12.95
C GLU A 455 -14.77 -7.27 -11.68
N ALA A 456 -14.70 -6.54 -10.56
CA ALA A 456 -15.33 -6.97 -9.32
C ALA A 456 -16.87 -6.92 -9.42
N PRO A 457 -17.60 -7.79 -8.69
CA PRO A 457 -19.06 -7.76 -8.66
C PRO A 457 -19.57 -6.36 -8.27
N ALA A 458 -20.38 -5.76 -9.14
CA ALA A 458 -20.85 -4.39 -8.95
C ALA A 458 -21.60 -4.18 -7.62
N ASP A 459 -22.34 -5.20 -7.19
CA ASP A 459 -23.08 -5.15 -5.93
C ASP A 459 -22.17 -5.06 -4.71
N GLU A 460 -20.97 -5.67 -4.74
CA GLU A 460 -20.03 -5.60 -3.61
C GLU A 460 -19.37 -4.22 -3.53
N VAL A 461 -18.92 -3.69 -4.67
CA VAL A 461 -18.28 -2.35 -4.75
C VAL A 461 -19.29 -1.25 -4.39
N LEU A 462 -20.51 -1.32 -4.94
CA LEU A 462 -21.55 -0.32 -4.68
C LEU A 462 -22.16 -0.46 -3.28
N LYS A 463 -22.13 -1.64 -2.65
CA LYS A 463 -22.61 -1.83 -1.27
C LYS A 463 -21.82 -0.99 -0.27
N GLU A 464 -20.49 -0.90 -0.41
CA GLU A 464 -19.68 -0.04 0.46
C GLU A 464 -19.97 1.43 0.23
N ALA A 465 -20.04 1.86 -1.04
CA ALA A 465 -20.36 3.25 -1.37
C ALA A 465 -21.75 3.67 -0.85
N ARG A 466 -22.74 2.77 -0.94
CA ARG A 466 -24.08 2.98 -0.35
C ARG A 466 -24.05 3.05 1.17
N ALA A 467 -23.18 2.28 1.83
CA ALA A 467 -23.00 2.37 3.28
C ALA A 467 -22.39 3.71 3.67
N ALA A 468 -21.33 4.15 2.98
CA ALA A 468 -20.70 5.45 3.18
C ALA A 468 -21.66 6.63 2.92
N ALA A 469 -22.54 6.53 1.92
CA ALA A 469 -23.55 7.55 1.62
C ALA A 469 -24.58 7.78 2.74
N ARG A 470 -24.73 6.83 3.68
CA ARG A 470 -25.60 6.99 4.87
C ARG A 470 -24.96 7.80 5.98
N LEU A 471 -23.67 8.10 5.87
CA LEU A 471 -22.96 8.94 6.83
C LEU A 471 -23.18 10.40 6.45
N SER A 472 -23.70 11.17 7.40
CA SER A 472 -23.86 12.62 7.25
C SER A 472 -23.43 13.27 8.55
N HIS A 473 -22.24 13.87 8.52
CA HIS A 473 -21.58 14.41 9.69
C HIS A 473 -20.59 15.51 9.27
N PRO A 474 -20.43 16.61 10.02
CA PRO A 474 -19.53 17.70 9.65
C PRO A 474 -18.07 17.25 9.44
N ASN A 475 -17.61 16.24 10.17
CA ASN A 475 -16.27 15.68 10.07
C ASN A 475 -16.14 14.45 9.14
N ILE A 476 -17.12 14.20 8.26
CA ILE A 476 -17.08 13.14 7.26
C ILE A 476 -17.37 13.77 5.89
N VAL A 477 -16.59 13.40 4.88
CA VAL A 477 -16.86 13.79 3.48
C VAL A 477 -18.16 13.13 3.03
N GLN A 478 -19.14 13.94 2.64
CA GLN A 478 -20.43 13.42 2.20
C GLN A 478 -20.30 12.72 0.84
N VAL A 479 -20.73 11.46 0.76
CA VAL A 479 -20.90 10.76 -0.52
C VAL A 479 -22.29 11.10 -1.08
N PHE A 480 -22.33 11.54 -2.33
CA PHE A 480 -23.56 11.93 -3.03
C PHE A 480 -24.09 10.84 -3.95
N ASP A 481 -23.19 10.13 -4.64
CA ASP A 481 -23.56 9.14 -5.65
C ASP A 481 -22.44 8.12 -5.86
N ALA A 482 -22.77 6.96 -6.43
CA ALA A 482 -21.80 5.96 -6.85
C ALA A 482 -22.38 5.09 -7.98
N GLY A 483 -21.54 4.73 -8.94
CA GLY A 483 -21.98 3.98 -10.10
C GLY A 483 -20.85 3.31 -10.86
N ARG A 484 -21.20 2.71 -12.00
CA ARG A 484 -20.26 2.16 -12.98
C ARG A 484 -20.40 2.92 -14.28
N GLY A 485 -19.32 3.54 -14.73
CA GLY A 485 -19.24 4.23 -16.02
C GLY A 485 -18.28 3.53 -16.99
N PRO A 486 -18.02 4.14 -18.15
CA PRO A 486 -17.13 3.57 -19.17
C PRO A 486 -15.69 3.32 -18.69
N ARG A 487 -15.24 4.08 -17.69
CA ARG A 487 -13.89 4.00 -17.11
C ARG A 487 -13.81 3.16 -15.82
N GLY A 488 -14.89 2.46 -15.45
CA GLY A 488 -14.96 1.65 -14.24
C GLY A 488 -15.91 2.24 -13.18
N PHE A 489 -15.75 1.80 -11.94
CA PHE A 489 -16.55 2.31 -10.82
C PHE A 489 -16.13 3.73 -10.45
N PHE A 490 -17.11 4.54 -10.07
CA PHE A 490 -16.89 5.90 -9.62
C PHE A 490 -17.70 6.20 -8.36
N ILE A 491 -17.20 7.15 -7.57
CA ILE A 491 -17.87 7.70 -6.39
C ILE A 491 -17.86 9.21 -6.52
N VAL A 492 -19.03 9.82 -6.34
CA VAL A 492 -19.21 11.27 -6.33
C VAL A 492 -19.38 11.71 -4.88
N MET A 493 -18.59 12.69 -4.47
CA MET A 493 -18.53 13.16 -3.10
C MET A 493 -18.40 14.68 -3.02
N GLU A 494 -18.57 15.21 -1.81
CA GLU A 494 -18.34 16.61 -1.47
C GLU A 494 -16.95 17.07 -1.96
N LEU A 495 -16.91 18.16 -2.73
CA LEU A 495 -15.65 18.83 -3.04
C LEU A 495 -15.27 19.71 -1.85
N VAL A 496 -14.34 19.24 -1.03
CA VAL A 496 -13.86 19.96 0.15
C VAL A 496 -12.79 20.97 -0.25
N ALA A 497 -12.99 22.25 0.09
CA ALA A 497 -11.96 23.27 -0.02
C ALA A 497 -10.95 23.10 1.13
N GLY A 498 -9.70 22.77 0.79
CA GLY A 498 -8.68 22.45 1.77
C GLY A 498 -7.50 21.70 1.17
N SER A 499 -6.70 21.09 2.03
CA SER A 499 -5.56 20.27 1.65
C SER A 499 -5.61 18.89 2.31
N ASN A 500 -4.81 17.96 1.79
CA ASN A 500 -4.59 16.68 2.44
C ASN A 500 -3.84 16.91 3.76
N PHE A 501 -4.33 16.33 4.86
CA PHE A 501 -3.78 16.60 6.17
C PHE A 501 -2.37 16.01 6.36
N ALA A 502 -1.99 14.95 5.64
CA ALA A 502 -0.60 14.47 5.64
C ALA A 502 0.36 15.56 5.13
N VAL A 503 0.00 16.25 4.04
CA VAL A 503 0.78 17.38 3.50
C VAL A 503 0.79 18.56 4.49
N HIS A 504 -0.31 18.78 5.21
CA HIS A 504 -0.36 19.79 6.26
C HIS A 504 0.65 19.51 7.38
N LEU A 505 0.75 18.26 7.84
CA LEU A 505 1.70 17.83 8.89
C LEU A 505 3.18 17.89 8.47
N GLU A 506 3.48 17.84 7.16
CA GLU A 506 4.86 18.02 6.67
C GLU A 506 5.38 19.42 6.98
N HIS A 507 4.52 20.44 6.89
CA HIS A 507 4.89 21.85 7.02
C HIS A 507 4.51 22.49 8.35
N HIS A 508 3.60 21.89 9.11
CA HIS A 508 3.07 22.47 10.35
C HIS A 508 3.32 21.54 11.53
N ARG A 509 3.67 22.13 12.67
CA ARG A 509 3.81 21.45 13.95
C ARG A 509 2.63 21.89 14.80
N LEU A 510 1.82 20.94 15.23
CA LEU A 510 0.63 21.21 16.01
C LEU A 510 1.01 21.36 17.48
N ASP A 511 0.35 22.30 18.17
CA ASP A 511 0.40 22.32 19.62
C ASP A 511 -0.52 21.24 20.23
N LEU A 512 -0.44 21.09 21.55
CA LEU A 512 -1.23 20.11 22.29
C LEU A 512 -2.75 20.37 22.14
N ALA A 513 -3.17 21.63 22.16
CA ALA A 513 -4.58 22.00 22.09
C ALA A 513 -5.15 21.67 20.71
N GLU A 514 -4.39 21.92 19.65
CA GLU A 514 -4.72 21.56 18.27
C GLU A 514 -4.79 20.04 18.08
N ALA A 515 -3.80 19.29 18.58
CA ALA A 515 -3.79 17.83 18.51
C ALA A 515 -5.01 17.22 19.22
N VAL A 516 -5.36 17.73 20.40
CA VAL A 516 -6.58 17.34 21.14
C VAL A 516 -7.83 17.69 20.32
N ARG A 517 -7.93 18.92 19.81
CA ARG A 517 -9.09 19.39 19.01
C ARG A 517 -9.30 18.54 17.75
N ILE A 518 -8.23 18.16 17.07
CA ILE A 518 -8.25 17.29 15.89
C ILE A 518 -8.64 15.87 16.29
N GLY A 519 -8.05 15.32 17.36
CA GLY A 519 -8.38 14.01 17.89
C GLY A 519 -9.88 13.86 18.22
N ARG A 520 -10.46 14.90 18.82
CA ARG A 520 -11.90 14.95 19.14
C ARG A 520 -12.79 14.96 17.89
N GLN A 521 -12.42 15.71 16.86
CA GLN A 521 -13.15 15.69 15.57
C GLN A 521 -13.12 14.32 14.90
N ILE A 522 -11.97 13.63 14.96
CA ILE A 522 -11.85 12.25 14.45
C ILE A 522 -12.72 11.30 15.29
N CYS A 523 -12.74 11.44 16.62
CA CYS A 523 -13.60 10.65 17.49
C CYS A 523 -15.09 10.83 17.18
N ALA A 524 -15.53 12.08 16.93
CA ALA A 524 -16.91 12.37 16.56
C ALA A 524 -17.30 11.69 15.23
N ALA A 525 -16.44 11.77 14.22
CA ALA A 525 -16.65 11.10 12.93
C ALA A 525 -16.71 9.56 13.08
N LEU A 526 -15.75 8.97 13.79
CA LEU A 526 -15.71 7.53 14.03
C LEU A 526 -16.92 7.06 14.84
N GLY A 527 -17.31 7.78 15.90
CA GLY A 527 -18.49 7.48 16.70
C GLY A 527 -19.76 7.42 15.84
N HIS A 528 -19.98 8.45 15.01
CA HIS A 528 -21.13 8.51 14.10
C HIS A 528 -21.19 7.32 13.12
N ALA A 529 -20.03 6.90 12.59
CA ALA A 529 -19.93 5.75 11.69
C ALA A 529 -20.13 4.41 12.42
N HIS A 530 -19.52 4.26 13.60
CA HIS A 530 -19.58 3.03 14.41
C HIS A 530 -21.00 2.72 14.90
N GLU A 531 -21.80 3.75 15.24
CA GLU A 531 -23.22 3.60 15.56
C GLU A 531 -24.04 2.99 14.42
N ARG A 532 -23.59 3.19 13.17
CA ARG A 532 -24.19 2.63 11.94
C ARG A 532 -23.51 1.34 11.49
N GLN A 533 -22.66 0.75 12.34
CA GLN A 533 -21.89 -0.46 12.07
C GLN A 533 -20.92 -0.34 10.87
N ILE A 534 -20.47 0.89 10.58
CA ILE A 534 -19.50 1.17 9.53
C ILE A 534 -18.14 1.39 10.18
N VAL A 535 -17.15 0.58 9.80
CA VAL A 535 -15.76 0.67 10.25
C VAL A 535 -14.92 1.27 9.13
N HIS A 536 -14.05 2.24 9.43
CA HIS A 536 -13.25 2.97 8.46
C HIS A 536 -12.19 2.08 7.80
N ARG A 537 -11.45 1.29 8.61
CA ARG A 537 -10.40 0.32 8.23
C ARG A 537 -9.10 0.89 7.65
N ASP A 538 -9.09 2.11 7.15
CA ASP A 538 -7.86 2.73 6.62
C ASP A 538 -7.63 4.15 7.19
N LEU A 539 -7.78 4.32 8.50
CA LEU A 539 -7.62 5.63 9.13
C LEU A 539 -6.14 6.01 9.21
N LYS A 540 -5.76 7.11 8.56
CA LYS A 540 -4.39 7.66 8.48
C LYS A 540 -4.44 9.12 8.06
N PRO A 541 -3.38 9.92 8.27
CA PRO A 541 -3.39 11.35 7.91
C PRO A 541 -3.72 11.62 6.44
N SER A 542 -3.32 10.74 5.52
CA SER A 542 -3.61 10.91 4.09
C SER A 542 -5.09 10.67 3.71
N ASN A 543 -5.90 10.12 4.62
CA ASN A 543 -7.35 10.00 4.48
C ASN A 543 -8.11 11.04 5.33
N LEU A 544 -7.42 12.07 5.81
CA LEU A 544 -7.98 13.24 6.48
C LEU A 544 -7.79 14.47 5.59
N LEU A 545 -8.83 15.30 5.48
CA LEU A 545 -8.78 16.58 4.79
C LEU A 545 -8.78 17.71 5.83
N TRP A 546 -7.85 18.65 5.67
CA TRP A 546 -7.80 19.89 6.42
C TRP A 546 -8.52 20.97 5.64
N THR A 547 -9.68 21.38 6.12
CA THR A 547 -10.51 22.40 5.45
C THR A 547 -9.93 23.81 5.65
N THR A 548 -10.32 24.74 4.79
CA THR A 548 -9.99 26.18 4.98
C THR A 548 -10.61 26.79 6.25
N ALA A 549 -11.61 26.11 6.85
CA ALA A 549 -12.19 26.45 8.14
C ALA A 549 -11.48 25.75 9.32
N GLU A 550 -10.29 25.18 9.10
CA GLU A 550 -9.46 24.50 10.11
C GLU A 550 -10.16 23.30 10.79
N GLN A 551 -11.08 22.66 10.07
CA GLN A 551 -11.76 21.44 10.48
C GLN A 551 -11.21 20.21 9.75
N ILE A 552 -11.31 19.05 10.40
CA ILE A 552 -10.96 17.75 9.83
C ILE A 552 -12.20 17.11 9.22
N LYS A 553 -12.05 16.59 8.00
CA LYS A 553 -13.03 15.69 7.37
C LYS A 553 -12.38 14.36 7.00
N LEU A 554 -12.97 13.26 7.44
CA LEU A 554 -12.56 11.90 7.07
C LEU A 554 -13.10 11.55 5.68
N THR A 555 -12.27 10.96 4.83
CA THR A 555 -12.65 10.43 3.50
C THR A 555 -12.41 8.93 3.42
N ASP A 556 -12.91 8.28 2.37
CA ASP A 556 -12.61 6.88 2.03
C ASP A 556 -13.14 5.80 3.01
N PHE A 557 -14.21 6.10 3.74
CA PHE A 557 -14.91 5.12 4.57
C PHE A 557 -15.28 3.85 3.79
N GLY A 558 -14.87 2.69 4.31
CA GLY A 558 -15.34 1.37 3.85
C GLY A 558 -14.78 0.90 2.49
N LEU A 559 -14.06 1.74 1.75
CA LEU A 559 -13.53 1.37 0.43
C LEU A 559 -12.45 0.29 0.50
N ALA A 560 -11.69 0.21 1.60
CA ALA A 560 -10.68 -0.84 1.80
C ALA A 560 -11.27 -2.25 1.74
N ARG A 561 -12.52 -2.46 2.20
CA ARG A 561 -13.17 -3.78 2.15
C ARG A 561 -13.48 -4.22 0.72
N ALA A 562 -13.89 -3.30 -0.14
CA ALA A 562 -14.14 -3.59 -1.55
C ALA A 562 -12.84 -4.03 -2.26
N PHE A 563 -11.70 -3.43 -1.89
CA PHE A 563 -10.38 -3.89 -2.35
C PHE A 563 -10.00 -5.26 -1.79
N GLU A 564 -10.21 -5.52 -0.49
CA GLU A 564 -9.95 -6.83 0.13
C GLU A 564 -10.76 -7.95 -0.54
N ALA A 565 -12.05 -7.72 -0.80
CA ALA A 565 -12.95 -8.68 -1.44
C ALA A 565 -12.52 -8.98 -2.88
N ALA A 566 -12.18 -7.95 -3.67
CA ALA A 566 -11.72 -8.11 -5.05
C ALA A 566 -10.39 -8.89 -5.16
N HIS A 567 -9.59 -8.95 -4.10
CA HIS A 567 -8.33 -9.71 -4.04
C HIS A 567 -8.45 -11.01 -3.23
N GLY A 568 -9.67 -11.53 -3.03
CA GLY A 568 -9.90 -12.82 -2.37
C GLY A 568 -9.53 -12.86 -0.88
N GLY A 569 -9.63 -11.72 -0.18
CA GLY A 569 -9.28 -11.60 1.23
C GLY A 569 -7.77 -11.53 1.51
N VAL A 570 -6.93 -11.55 0.47
CA VAL A 570 -5.49 -11.38 0.57
C VAL A 570 -5.13 -9.95 0.15
N MET A 571 -4.70 -9.12 1.09
CA MET A 571 -4.01 -7.87 0.76
C MET A 571 -2.67 -8.23 0.07
N THR A 572 -2.68 -8.38 -1.25
CA THR A 572 -1.47 -8.69 -2.05
C THR A 572 -0.51 -7.50 -2.14
N ARG A 573 -0.96 -6.33 -1.67
CA ARG A 573 -0.20 -5.11 -1.44
C ARG A 573 -1.01 -4.24 -0.47
N PRO A 574 -0.49 -3.80 0.68
CA PRO A 574 -1.12 -2.69 1.39
C PRO A 574 -1.07 -1.48 0.44
N ALA A 575 -2.22 -0.91 0.11
CA ALA A 575 -2.29 0.36 -0.58
C ALA A 575 -1.79 1.47 0.37
N GLY A 576 -0.46 1.64 0.45
CA GLY A 576 0.22 2.61 1.31
C GLY A 576 1.12 1.99 2.37
N THR A 577 1.71 2.84 3.22
CA THR A 577 2.61 2.42 4.29
C THR A 577 1.81 1.76 5.42
N PRO A 578 2.15 0.54 5.88
CA PRO A 578 1.41 -0.23 6.92
C PRO A 578 1.43 0.39 8.34
N CYS A 579 1.84 1.64 8.48
CA CYS A 579 2.09 2.38 9.72
C CYS A 579 0.87 2.57 10.63
N TYR A 580 -0.34 2.38 10.13
CA TYR A 580 -1.59 2.62 10.86
C TYR A 580 -2.50 1.40 10.96
N MET A 581 -2.14 0.27 10.33
CA MET A 581 -2.97 -0.94 10.33
C MET A 581 -2.98 -1.59 11.71
N ALA A 582 -4.18 -1.96 12.17
CA ALA A 582 -4.32 -2.69 13.42
C ALA A 582 -3.78 -4.14 13.30
N PRO A 583 -3.32 -4.74 14.41
CA PRO A 583 -2.79 -6.11 14.41
C PRO A 583 -3.76 -7.13 13.81
N GLU A 584 -5.05 -7.03 14.15
CA GLU A 584 -6.09 -7.92 13.64
C GLU A 584 -6.33 -7.74 12.13
N GLN A 585 -6.10 -6.56 11.56
CA GLN A 585 -6.17 -6.35 10.10
C GLN A 585 -5.03 -7.07 9.40
N ILE A 586 -3.81 -6.92 9.93
CA ILE A 586 -2.62 -7.56 9.39
C ILE A 586 -2.75 -9.10 9.46
N GLN A 587 -3.39 -9.62 10.51
CA GLN A 587 -3.59 -11.06 10.71
C GLN A 587 -4.81 -11.63 9.98
N GLY A 588 -5.63 -10.80 9.30
CA GLY A 588 -6.89 -11.25 8.71
C GLY A 588 -7.93 -11.69 9.76
N GLY A 589 -7.82 -11.17 10.99
CA GLY A 589 -8.72 -11.44 12.10
C GLY A 589 -10.06 -10.73 11.99
N LYS A 590 -10.89 -10.86 13.03
CA LYS A 590 -12.21 -10.22 13.07
C LYS A 590 -12.06 -8.70 13.21
N ILE A 591 -12.56 -7.97 12.22
CA ILE A 591 -12.60 -6.50 12.21
C ILE A 591 -13.84 -5.99 12.93
N ASP A 592 -13.66 -5.02 13.82
CA ASP A 592 -14.74 -4.31 14.51
C ASP A 592 -14.36 -2.84 14.76
N PRO A 593 -15.24 -2.00 15.35
CA PRO A 593 -14.94 -0.58 15.61
C PRO A 593 -13.60 -0.29 16.31
N ARG A 594 -13.09 -1.23 17.13
CA ARG A 594 -11.84 -1.08 17.88
C ARG A 594 -10.60 -1.14 16.98
N THR A 595 -10.76 -1.64 15.76
CA THR A 595 -9.74 -1.54 14.70
C THR A 595 -9.42 -0.08 14.39
N ASP A 596 -10.45 0.77 14.20
CA ASP A 596 -10.24 2.19 13.93
C ASP A 596 -9.64 2.92 15.13
N LEU A 597 -9.94 2.47 16.36
CA LEU A 597 -9.39 3.06 17.58
C LEU A 597 -7.88 2.83 17.70
N TYR A 598 -7.37 1.70 17.19
CA TYR A 598 -5.93 1.47 17.09
C TYR A 598 -5.28 2.45 16.13
N SER A 599 -5.85 2.59 14.93
CA SER A 599 -5.37 3.54 13.92
C SER A 599 -5.46 4.99 14.42
N LEU A 600 -6.50 5.33 15.19
CA LEU A 600 -6.60 6.63 15.87
C LEU A 600 -5.46 6.83 16.87
N GLY A 601 -5.08 5.80 17.63
CA GLY A 601 -3.89 5.82 18.48
C GLY A 601 -2.61 6.14 17.71
N CYS A 602 -2.42 5.52 16.54
CA CYS A 602 -1.30 5.83 15.64
C CYS A 602 -1.33 7.29 15.17
N VAL A 603 -2.50 7.80 14.77
CA VAL A 603 -2.67 9.19 14.33
C VAL A 603 -2.37 10.15 15.49
N LEU A 604 -2.98 9.97 16.67
CA LEU A 604 -2.74 10.81 17.84
C LEU A 604 -1.26 10.83 18.25
N PHE A 605 -0.59 9.68 18.19
CA PHE A 605 0.86 9.62 18.42
C PHE A 605 1.62 10.49 17.41
N GLU A 606 1.28 10.40 16.13
CA GLU A 606 1.92 11.19 15.07
C GLU A 606 1.65 12.70 15.18
N LEU A 607 0.45 13.11 15.60
CA LEU A 607 0.16 14.53 15.82
C LEU A 607 1.12 15.16 16.83
N LEU A 608 1.52 14.40 17.86
CA LEU A 608 2.40 14.86 18.93
C LEU A 608 3.89 14.65 18.62
N VAL A 609 4.22 13.55 17.96
CA VAL A 609 5.62 13.09 17.77
C VAL A 609 6.13 13.36 16.34
N HIS A 610 5.26 13.81 15.44
CA HIS A 610 5.53 14.10 14.02
C HIS A 610 6.04 12.91 13.20
N ARG A 611 5.79 11.70 13.70
CA ARG A 611 5.98 10.43 13.00
C ARG A 611 5.06 9.38 13.62
N PRO A 612 4.59 8.39 12.85
CA PRO A 612 3.81 7.29 13.42
C PRO A 612 4.64 6.47 14.42
N PRO A 613 4.00 5.71 15.33
CA PRO A 613 4.70 4.94 16.36
C PRO A 613 5.60 3.85 15.77
N PHE A 614 5.24 3.33 14.59
CA PHE A 614 6.00 2.32 13.86
C PHE A 614 6.09 2.69 12.38
N GLN A 615 7.30 2.62 11.80
CA GLN A 615 7.57 3.05 10.43
C GLN A 615 8.64 2.21 9.74
N GLY A 616 8.73 2.37 8.41
CA GLY A 616 9.67 1.64 7.57
C GLY A 616 9.27 0.19 7.34
N GLU A 617 10.22 -0.61 6.85
CA GLU A 617 9.99 -1.99 6.41
C GLU A 617 9.57 -2.94 7.55
N ARG A 618 9.86 -2.56 8.81
CA ARG A 618 9.49 -3.33 10.00
C ARG A 618 8.13 -2.97 10.59
N ALA A 619 7.45 -1.96 10.04
CA ALA A 619 6.19 -1.48 10.60
C ALA A 619 5.16 -2.60 10.80
N ILE A 620 4.99 -3.52 9.83
CA ILE A 620 4.08 -4.67 9.98
C ILE A 620 4.45 -5.53 11.19
N TYR A 621 5.74 -5.87 11.35
CA TYR A 621 6.21 -6.65 12.49
C TYR A 621 5.97 -5.93 13.82
N ASP A 622 6.31 -4.64 13.86
CA ASP A 622 6.23 -3.86 15.09
C ASP A 622 4.78 -3.60 15.51
N GLN A 623 3.89 -3.41 14.55
CA GLN A 623 2.43 -3.38 14.77
C GLN A 623 1.95 -4.68 15.41
N LEU A 624 2.48 -5.84 15.04
CA LEU A 624 2.07 -7.13 15.60
C LEU A 624 2.71 -7.48 16.95
N HIS A 625 3.98 -7.12 17.16
CA HIS A 625 4.80 -7.76 18.19
C HIS A 625 5.53 -6.79 19.11
N THR A 626 5.82 -5.58 18.66
CA THR A 626 6.63 -4.62 19.40
C THR A 626 5.72 -3.76 20.28
N PRO A 627 6.01 -3.61 21.59
CA PRO A 627 5.31 -2.64 22.43
C PRO A 627 5.38 -1.23 21.81
N PRO A 628 4.30 -0.44 21.83
CA PRO A 628 4.33 0.91 21.29
C PRO A 628 5.33 1.78 22.06
N PRO A 629 6.10 2.64 21.36
CA PRO A 629 6.94 3.62 22.02
C PRO A 629 6.09 4.56 22.87
N ASP A 630 6.64 5.00 24.01
CA ASP A 630 5.98 5.98 24.85
C ASP A 630 6.14 7.38 24.25
N PRO A 631 5.05 8.11 23.91
CA PRO A 631 5.16 9.45 23.32
C PRO A 631 5.91 10.44 24.23
N ARG A 632 5.91 10.23 25.55
CA ARG A 632 6.64 11.08 26.51
C ARG A 632 8.16 11.00 26.34
N GLN A 633 8.68 9.90 25.79
CA GLN A 633 10.11 9.77 25.50
C GLN A 633 10.53 10.63 24.30
N ALA A 634 9.58 10.90 23.38
CA ALA A 634 9.84 11.75 22.22
C ALA A 634 9.56 13.23 22.53
N ASP A 635 8.52 13.51 23.30
CA ASP A 635 8.22 14.85 23.80
C ASP A 635 7.75 14.80 25.27
N PRO A 636 8.62 15.17 26.23
CA PRO A 636 8.28 15.20 27.66
C PRO A 636 7.14 16.17 28.04
N ARG A 637 6.72 17.05 27.12
CA ARG A 637 5.60 17.98 27.35
C ARG A 637 4.23 17.32 27.16
N VAL A 638 4.20 16.09 26.63
CA VAL A 638 2.95 15.32 26.47
C VAL A 638 2.40 14.96 27.86
N PRO A 639 1.14 15.33 28.19
CA PRO A 639 0.54 14.99 29.48
C PRO A 639 0.42 13.48 29.67
N ASP A 640 0.66 12.99 30.88
CA ASP A 640 0.59 11.56 31.23
C ASP A 640 -0.73 10.91 30.80
N VAL A 641 -1.84 11.62 31.05
CA VAL A 641 -3.18 11.14 30.71
C VAL A 641 -3.34 10.93 29.20
N LEU A 642 -2.75 11.80 28.37
CA LEU A 642 -2.78 11.67 26.91
C LEU A 642 -1.87 10.54 26.42
N ALA A 643 -0.67 10.43 27.00
CA ALA A 643 0.26 9.36 26.67
C ALA A 643 -0.34 7.97 26.97
N ASP A 644 -0.93 7.83 28.16
CA ASP A 644 -1.57 6.58 28.59
C ASP A 644 -2.79 6.24 27.71
N LEU A 645 -3.58 7.24 27.31
CA LEU A 645 -4.68 7.05 26.37
C LEU A 645 -4.20 6.53 25.02
N ILE A 646 -3.14 7.13 24.45
CA ILE A 646 -2.52 6.70 23.18
C ILE A 646 -2.01 5.26 23.31
N LEU A 647 -1.30 4.93 24.39
CA LEU A 647 -0.78 3.58 24.63
C LEU A 647 -1.90 2.54 24.77
N ARG A 648 -3.04 2.88 25.40
CA ARG A 648 -4.22 2.00 25.45
C ARG A 648 -4.86 1.81 24.07
N CYS A 649 -4.92 2.85 23.25
CA CYS A 649 -5.39 2.72 21.86
C CYS A 649 -4.49 1.77 21.06
N LEU A 650 -3.18 1.83 21.27
CA LEU A 650 -2.16 1.01 20.63
C LEU A 650 -1.98 -0.40 21.25
N ALA A 651 -2.90 -0.84 22.13
CA ALA A 651 -2.88 -2.19 22.67
C ALA A 651 -3.08 -3.23 21.57
N LYS A 652 -2.28 -4.30 21.60
CA LYS A 652 -2.28 -5.32 20.54
C LYS A 652 -3.60 -6.11 20.50
N GLU A 653 -4.12 -6.46 21.67
CA GLU A 653 -5.41 -7.13 21.81
C GLU A 653 -6.56 -6.09 21.77
N PRO A 654 -7.56 -6.21 20.87
CA PRO A 654 -8.66 -5.25 20.76
C PRO A 654 -9.45 -5.04 22.07
N ASP A 655 -9.58 -6.08 22.90
CA ASP A 655 -10.30 -6.01 24.19
C ASP A 655 -9.59 -5.14 25.25
N GLN A 656 -8.33 -4.77 25.01
CA GLN A 656 -7.56 -3.90 25.92
C GLN A 656 -7.64 -2.41 25.53
N ARG A 657 -8.27 -2.10 24.39
CA ARG A 657 -8.44 -0.73 23.89
C ARG A 657 -9.65 -0.06 24.54
N PRO A 658 -9.76 1.28 24.49
CA PRO A 658 -10.98 1.97 24.89
C PRO A 658 -12.22 1.39 24.20
N ALA A 659 -13.35 1.38 24.91
CA ALA A 659 -14.55 0.69 24.45
C ALA A 659 -15.21 1.34 23.21
N SER A 660 -15.01 2.63 22.98
CA SER A 660 -15.59 3.37 21.87
C SER A 660 -14.85 4.69 21.59
N ALA A 661 -15.06 5.26 20.40
CA ALA A 661 -14.57 6.60 20.07
C ALA A 661 -15.10 7.68 21.05
N ALA A 662 -16.34 7.53 21.54
CA ALA A 662 -16.91 8.43 22.56
C ALA A 662 -16.24 8.29 23.94
N ALA A 663 -15.63 7.15 24.26
CA ALA A 663 -14.81 7.03 25.47
C ALA A 663 -13.52 7.84 25.33
N ILE A 664 -12.86 7.76 24.16
CA ILE A 664 -11.65 8.53 23.84
C ILE A 664 -11.94 10.03 23.82
N ASP A 665 -13.03 10.46 23.16
CA ASP A 665 -13.42 11.88 23.11
C ASP A 665 -13.61 12.48 24.51
N ARG A 666 -14.24 11.75 25.44
CA ARG A 666 -14.41 12.22 26.83
C ARG A 666 -13.08 12.43 27.55
N GLU A 667 -12.12 11.53 27.34
CA GLU A 667 -10.77 11.67 27.92
C GLU A 667 -10.00 12.82 27.27
N LEU A 668 -10.11 13.00 25.95
CA LEU A 668 -9.52 14.15 25.24
C LEU A 668 -10.17 15.48 25.66
N ALA A 669 -11.49 15.51 25.87
CA ALA A 669 -12.20 16.71 26.31
C ALA A 669 -11.76 17.17 27.70
N ALA A 670 -11.39 16.25 28.59
CA ALA A 670 -10.85 16.57 29.91
C ALA A 670 -9.45 17.24 29.84
N LEU A 671 -8.77 17.14 28.71
CA LEU A 671 -7.47 17.77 28.44
C LEU A 671 -7.59 19.12 27.73
N ALA A 672 -8.77 19.45 27.18
CA ALA A 672 -8.99 20.75 26.58
C ALA A 672 -8.95 21.82 27.68
N PRO A 673 -8.22 22.93 27.50
CA PRO A 673 -8.27 24.03 28.45
C PRO A 673 -9.72 24.47 28.62
N LEU A 674 -10.19 24.59 29.87
CA LEU A 674 -11.44 25.27 30.18
C LEU A 674 -11.33 26.67 29.57
N GLY A 675 -12.20 26.95 28.60
CA GLY A 675 -12.07 28.10 27.70
C GLY A 675 -11.84 29.41 28.44
N SER A 676 -10.89 30.18 27.92
CA SER A 676 -10.88 31.63 28.01
C SER A 676 -12.13 32.20 27.35
N ASP A 677 -13.23 32.28 28.09
CA ASP A 677 -14.34 33.15 27.74
C ASP A 677 -13.94 34.59 28.09
N GLY A 678 -13.89 35.44 27.07
CA GLY A 678 -13.66 36.86 27.21
C GLY A 678 -14.76 37.52 28.05
N GLY A 679 -14.39 37.93 29.26
CA GLY A 679 -15.10 38.95 30.03
C GLY A 679 -14.43 40.30 29.82
N MET A 680 -14.84 41.03 28.77
CA MET A 680 -14.80 42.49 28.78
C MET A 680 -15.63 42.95 29.99
N MET A 681 -14.97 43.20 31.13
CA MET A 681 -15.55 44.03 32.19
C MET A 681 -15.19 45.48 31.88
N ALA A 682 -16.13 46.15 31.25
CA ALA A 682 -16.20 47.60 31.23
C ALA A 682 -16.46 48.12 32.65
N GLY A 683 -15.71 49.14 33.06
CA GLY A 683 -16.25 50.25 33.85
C GLY A 683 -16.00 50.27 35.36
N ARG A 684 -15.13 51.22 35.72
CA ARG A 684 -14.91 51.91 37.00
C ARG A 684 -14.01 51.28 38.05
#